data_AF-A0A834Z0J0-F1
#
_entry.id   AF-A0A834Z0J0-F1
#
_cell.length_a   1.000
_cell.length_b   1.000
_cell.length_c   1.000
_cell.angle_alpha   90.00
_cell.angle_beta   90.00
_cell.angle_gamma   90.00
#
_symmetry.space_group_name_H-M   'P 1'
#
loop_
_entity.id
_entity.type
_entity.pdbx_description
1 polymer ?
#
loop_
_entity_poly.entity_id
_entity_poly.type
_entity_poly.pdbx_seq_one_letter_code
_entity_poly.pdbx_strand_id
1 'polypeptide(L)'
;MAISPQVFPPRKRRPSAGAFISPKVSDLKLVQSLLLLAQEISVLKPVQFLLKRNSSSIIRKSKLLVIIFEEFLRNTISSFPRSAVLCFEEIYIVLQRIKTLLEDCSNGSKMWLLMQNESFANSFHELTAELSTLLDICPLREFDLNEDVKELVVLIRKQFCQTKAFVDPTDENLRHDVLKLLDRIRREIVPDYSKLQEIFEKIGLRDSRSCRDEIEMLEDEIQNQICEKSKGEIIALIGLVRYAKCVLFGASTPRSNVQEQFPAMDMVFPVDFRCPITLELMRDPVVVSTGQTYDRISIGVWIDSGHNTCPKTGQTLAHTNLIPNTALKNLIALWCREQKVPFETADINDKINGVTVNKAALEAAKMTALFLINKLSVSQSNDTANRVVHELRMLAKTDSDSRACIAEAGAISSLVPFLGSENPDLQVNSVTTILNLSILEANKTRIMETDGALDGIIEVLRSGATWEAKGNAAATVFSLSAIRSYRKKLGRRARVIRGLVELAKAGPTSSKRDALVAILILAGERETVGRLVEGGVVEMAVEVMEESPEEAVTILSAVAKRGGAVSVARAPLAVRKLAQVLRGGTDITRENAAAALVSVCRRGGPETVTELAATPGIERAIWEMVGMGTMRARSKAATLLRVLRRWAAGMDGYRTIEYSTNITSSTTTLQS
;
A
#
# COMPACT_ATOMS: atom_id res chain seq x y z
N MET A 1 15.58 -39.04 5.28
CA MET A 1 16.31 -37.76 5.41
C MET A 1 15.37 -36.76 6.05
N ALA A 2 15.90 -36.02 7.02
CA ALA A 2 15.17 -35.28 8.04
C ALA A 2 14.33 -34.13 7.48
N ILE A 3 13.10 -34.01 8.01
CA ILE A 3 12.29 -32.81 7.90
C ILE A 3 12.85 -31.83 8.92
N SER A 4 13.43 -30.73 8.43
CA SER A 4 13.86 -29.61 9.27
C SER A 4 12.64 -28.94 9.92
N PRO A 5 12.76 -28.46 11.17
CA PRO A 5 11.79 -27.53 11.76
C PRO A 5 11.98 -26.12 11.17
N GLN A 6 11.00 -25.23 11.43
CA GLN A 6 10.93 -23.80 11.08
C GLN A 6 10.35 -23.52 9.67
N VAL A 7 9.37 -22.65 9.43
CA VAL A 7 8.75 -21.52 10.16
C VAL A 7 7.27 -21.49 9.74
N PHE A 8 6.32 -21.51 10.66
CA PHE A 8 4.92 -21.20 10.32
C PHE A 8 4.80 -19.69 10.06
N PRO A 9 4.14 -19.24 8.97
CA PRO A 9 3.87 -17.82 8.75
C PRO A 9 2.88 -17.27 9.82
N PRO A 10 2.93 -15.96 10.14
CA PRO A 10 2.12 -15.38 11.21
C PRO A 10 0.63 -15.40 10.87
N ARG A 11 -0.13 -16.03 11.79
CA ARG A 11 -1.57 -16.01 12.06
C ARG A 11 -2.54 -15.94 10.86
N LYS A 12 -3.04 -17.12 10.50
CA LYS A 12 -4.32 -17.29 9.79
C LYS A 12 -5.48 -17.17 10.79
N ARG A 13 -6.65 -16.71 10.31
CA ARG A 13 -7.96 -16.67 11.01
C ARG A 13 -8.06 -17.70 12.13
N ARG A 14 -8.64 -17.30 13.29
CA ARG A 14 -8.98 -18.24 14.38
C ARG A 14 -9.56 -19.51 13.78
N PRO A 15 -8.94 -20.67 13.97
CA PRO A 15 -9.46 -21.91 13.42
C PRO A 15 -10.89 -22.09 13.94
N SER A 16 -11.84 -22.40 13.05
CA SER A 16 -13.19 -22.73 13.51
C SER A 16 -13.13 -23.95 14.43
N ALA A 17 -14.11 -24.12 15.31
CA ALA A 17 -14.14 -25.28 16.22
C ALA A 17 -13.98 -26.62 15.46
N GLY A 18 -14.47 -26.71 14.21
CA GLY A 18 -14.32 -27.89 13.34
C GLY A 18 -13.01 -27.98 12.53
N ALA A 19 -12.08 -27.03 12.69
CA ALA A 19 -10.77 -27.07 12.02
C ALA A 19 -9.74 -27.92 12.79
N PHE A 20 -10.04 -28.25 14.04
CA PHE A 20 -9.22 -29.11 14.89
C PHE A 20 -9.61 -30.57 14.65
N ILE A 21 -8.63 -31.40 14.27
CA ILE A 21 -8.83 -32.82 13.98
C ILE A 21 -7.84 -33.62 14.82
N SER A 22 -8.34 -34.64 15.50
CA SER A 22 -7.49 -35.59 16.24
C SER A 22 -6.56 -36.36 15.28
N PRO A 23 -5.28 -36.60 15.65
CA PRO A 23 -4.37 -37.39 14.83
C PRO A 23 -4.87 -38.84 14.72
N LYS A 24 -4.98 -39.37 13.50
CA LYS A 24 -5.26 -40.78 13.24
C LYS A 24 -4.01 -41.63 13.51
N VAL A 25 -3.73 -41.87 14.78
CA VAL A 25 -2.56 -42.63 15.27
C VAL A 25 -3.01 -43.78 16.17
N SER A 26 -2.10 -44.72 16.47
CA SER A 26 -2.35 -45.79 17.44
C SER A 26 -2.68 -45.21 18.83
N ASP A 27 -3.51 -45.88 19.62
CA ASP A 27 -3.98 -45.41 20.92
C ASP A 27 -2.85 -44.89 21.83
N LEU A 28 -1.73 -45.60 21.92
CA LEU A 28 -0.59 -45.20 22.75
C LEU A 28 0.07 -43.90 22.26
N LYS A 29 0.09 -43.67 20.94
CA LYS A 29 0.57 -42.41 20.34
C LYS A 29 -0.42 -41.26 20.54
N LEU A 30 -1.72 -41.56 20.62
CA LEU A 30 -2.75 -40.56 20.93
C LEU A 30 -2.58 -40.06 22.37
N VAL A 31 -2.40 -40.97 23.33
CA VAL A 31 -2.11 -40.61 24.74
C VAL A 31 -0.78 -39.84 24.86
N GLN A 32 0.25 -40.24 24.11
CA GLN A 32 1.51 -39.49 24.08
C GLN A 32 1.33 -38.08 23.50
N SER A 33 0.48 -37.92 22.48
CA SER A 33 0.16 -36.61 21.89
C SER A 33 -0.63 -35.72 22.86
N LEU A 34 -1.56 -36.31 23.62
CA LEU A 34 -2.27 -35.64 24.71
C LEU A 34 -1.33 -35.16 25.81
N LEU A 35 -0.39 -36.01 26.23
CA LEU A 35 0.62 -35.66 27.22
C LEU A 35 1.46 -34.47 26.76
N LEU A 36 2.00 -34.52 25.54
CA LEU A 36 2.80 -33.43 24.97
C LEU A 36 2.01 -32.13 24.93
N LEU A 37 0.76 -32.18 24.44
CA LEU A 37 -0.08 -30.99 24.33
C LEU A 37 -0.44 -30.41 25.71
N ALA A 38 -0.75 -31.25 26.70
CA ALA A 38 -1.00 -30.80 28.06
C ALA A 38 0.26 -30.20 28.72
N GLN A 39 1.44 -30.75 28.45
CA GLN A 39 2.73 -30.20 28.90
C GLN A 39 3.01 -28.84 28.25
N GLU A 40 2.79 -28.70 26.94
CA GLU A 40 2.93 -27.42 26.24
C GLU A 40 2.06 -26.34 26.88
N ILE A 41 0.77 -26.62 27.12
CA ILE A 41 -0.15 -25.68 27.78
C ILE A 41 0.31 -25.36 29.20
N SER A 42 0.84 -26.34 29.92
CA SER A 42 1.30 -26.20 31.31
C SER A 42 2.49 -25.25 31.49
N VAL A 43 3.31 -25.09 30.45
CA VAL A 43 4.49 -24.21 30.43
C VAL A 43 4.13 -22.78 29.99
N LEU A 44 2.95 -22.57 29.40
CA LEU A 44 2.48 -21.23 29.04
C LEU A 44 2.37 -20.33 30.27
N LYS A 45 2.65 -19.04 30.08
CA LYS A 45 2.47 -18.02 31.11
C LYS A 45 0.99 -17.62 31.18
N PRO A 46 0.43 -17.39 32.38
CA PRO A 46 -0.87 -16.76 32.50
C PRO A 46 -0.90 -15.41 31.78
N VAL A 47 -2.05 -15.07 31.21
CA VAL A 47 -2.28 -13.75 30.60
C VAL A 47 -2.10 -12.71 31.70
N GLN A 48 -1.14 -11.80 31.51
CA GLN A 48 -0.64 -10.95 32.60
C GLN A 48 -1.54 -9.76 32.91
N PHE A 49 -2.31 -9.29 31.93
CA PHE A 49 -3.09 -8.05 32.01
C PHE A 49 -4.59 -8.31 32.26
N LEU A 50 -5.24 -9.13 31.43
CA LEU A 50 -6.67 -9.48 31.54
C LEU A 50 -6.84 -10.98 31.71
N LEU A 51 -8.00 -11.42 32.21
CA LEU A 51 -8.37 -12.85 32.26
C LEU A 51 -7.38 -13.72 33.06
N LYS A 52 -6.54 -13.12 33.91
CA LYS A 52 -5.46 -13.80 34.64
C LYS A 52 -5.96 -15.01 35.42
N ARG A 53 -7.12 -14.89 36.08
CA ARG A 53 -7.74 -16.00 36.83
C ARG A 53 -8.19 -17.14 35.90
N ASN A 54 -8.80 -16.81 34.76
CA ASN A 54 -9.26 -17.79 33.78
C ASN A 54 -8.07 -18.55 33.17
N SER A 55 -7.05 -17.82 32.67
CA SER A 55 -5.85 -18.43 32.11
C SER A 55 -5.07 -19.22 33.15
N SER A 56 -4.90 -18.70 34.37
CA SER A 56 -4.19 -19.43 35.44
C SER A 56 -4.94 -20.70 35.84
N SER A 57 -6.28 -20.64 35.90
CA SER A 57 -7.10 -21.79 36.22
C SER A 57 -6.94 -22.88 35.16
N ILE A 58 -7.00 -22.54 33.87
CA ILE A 58 -6.94 -23.56 32.81
C ILE A 58 -5.52 -24.14 32.66
N ILE A 59 -4.47 -23.32 32.80
CA ILE A 59 -3.07 -23.80 32.83
C ILE A 59 -2.85 -24.74 34.02
N ARG A 60 -3.35 -24.39 35.21
CA ARG A 60 -3.26 -25.28 36.39
C ARG A 60 -4.01 -26.58 36.17
N LYS A 61 -5.19 -26.53 35.54
CA LYS A 61 -5.99 -27.71 35.19
C LYS A 61 -5.28 -28.61 34.18
N SER A 62 -4.61 -28.04 33.16
CA SER A 62 -3.78 -28.79 32.22
C SER A 62 -2.59 -29.49 32.90
N LYS A 63 -1.97 -28.87 33.91
CA LYS A 63 -0.92 -29.53 34.73
C LYS A 63 -1.42 -30.78 35.44
N LEU A 64 -2.67 -30.78 35.88
CA LEU A 64 -3.25 -31.97 36.52
C LEU A 64 -3.53 -33.09 35.50
N LEU A 65 -3.90 -32.73 34.27
CA LEU A 65 -4.09 -33.69 33.18
C LEU A 65 -2.77 -34.36 32.76
N VAL A 66 -1.63 -33.66 32.83
CA VAL A 66 -0.30 -34.25 32.59
C VAL A 66 -0.08 -35.46 33.48
N ILE A 67 -0.41 -35.36 34.78
CA ILE A 67 -0.24 -36.46 35.75
C ILE A 67 -1.07 -37.69 35.33
N ILE A 68 -2.31 -37.47 34.87
CA ILE A 68 -3.20 -38.56 34.42
C ILE A 68 -2.62 -39.24 33.16
N PHE A 69 -2.17 -38.47 32.18
CA PHE A 69 -1.64 -39.04 30.94
C PHE A 69 -0.30 -39.76 31.13
N GLU A 70 0.55 -39.29 32.06
CA GLU A 70 1.77 -40.02 32.46
C GLU A 70 1.44 -41.38 33.08
N GLU A 71 0.40 -41.46 33.92
CA GLU A 71 -0.02 -42.73 34.53
C GLU A 71 -0.55 -43.72 33.47
N PHE A 72 -1.31 -43.24 32.48
CA PHE A 72 -1.77 -44.09 31.38
C PHE A 72 -0.64 -44.66 30.52
N LEU A 73 0.51 -43.97 30.42
CA LEU A 73 1.67 -44.47 29.69
C LEU A 73 2.54 -45.42 30.54
N ARG A 74 2.49 -45.30 31.87
CA ARG A 74 3.19 -46.21 32.80
C ARG A 74 2.48 -47.56 32.92
N ASN A 75 1.15 -47.54 32.98
CA ASN A 75 0.34 -48.74 32.93
C ASN A 75 0.38 -49.29 31.51
N THR A 76 1.13 -50.36 31.28
CA THR A 76 1.31 -51.04 29.97
C THR A 76 0.02 -51.71 29.47
N ILE A 77 -1.03 -50.91 29.24
CA ILE A 77 -2.30 -51.34 28.69
C ILE A 77 -2.10 -51.60 27.19
N SER A 78 -2.38 -52.82 26.74
CA SER A 78 -2.16 -53.26 25.36
C SER A 78 -3.18 -52.69 24.36
N SER A 79 -4.38 -52.32 24.82
CA SER A 79 -5.42 -51.67 24.00
C SER A 79 -6.45 -50.95 24.87
N PHE A 80 -6.89 -49.76 24.47
CA PHE A 80 -7.92 -49.01 25.19
C PHE A 80 -9.33 -49.35 24.68
N PRO A 81 -10.38 -49.30 25.53
CA PRO A 81 -11.76 -49.41 25.06
C PRO A 81 -12.08 -48.31 24.03
N ARG A 82 -12.91 -48.61 23.03
CA ARG A 82 -13.30 -47.62 22.00
C ARG A 82 -13.90 -46.34 22.59
N SER A 83 -14.66 -46.46 23.68
CA SER A 83 -15.21 -45.32 24.42
C SER A 83 -14.12 -44.41 25.00
N ALA A 84 -13.03 -44.98 25.51
CA ALA A 84 -11.89 -44.22 26.01
C ALA A 84 -11.10 -43.55 24.87
N VAL A 85 -10.90 -44.24 23.76
CA VAL A 85 -10.23 -43.67 22.58
C VAL A 85 -10.99 -42.45 22.05
N LEU A 86 -12.32 -42.54 21.92
CA LEU A 86 -13.16 -41.40 21.51
C LEU A 86 -13.04 -40.22 22.51
N CYS A 87 -13.03 -40.51 23.82
CA CYS A 87 -12.82 -39.46 24.82
C CYS A 87 -11.44 -38.81 24.66
N PHE A 88 -10.39 -39.58 24.38
CA PHE A 88 -9.04 -39.07 24.16
C PHE A 88 -8.94 -38.21 22.90
N GLU A 89 -9.60 -38.60 21.80
CA GLU A 89 -9.66 -37.80 20.57
C GLU A 89 -10.34 -36.45 20.81
N GLU A 90 -11.46 -36.43 21.54
CA GLU A 90 -12.17 -35.19 21.88
C GLU A 90 -11.38 -34.34 22.88
N ILE A 91 -10.77 -34.93 23.92
CA ILE A 91 -9.93 -34.19 24.87
C ILE A 91 -8.75 -33.55 24.12
N TYR A 92 -8.19 -34.22 23.11
CA TYR A 92 -7.12 -33.66 22.29
C TYR A 92 -7.58 -32.41 21.54
N ILE A 93 -8.76 -32.46 20.91
CA ILE A 93 -9.35 -31.31 20.22
C ILE A 93 -9.59 -30.15 21.21
N VAL A 94 -10.13 -30.44 22.38
CA VAL A 94 -10.39 -29.40 23.41
C VAL A 94 -9.08 -28.80 23.92
N LEU A 95 -8.05 -29.60 24.17
CA LEU A 95 -6.73 -29.09 24.56
C LEU A 95 -6.10 -28.23 23.46
N GLN A 96 -6.26 -28.58 22.18
CA GLN A 96 -5.79 -27.73 21.08
C GLN A 96 -6.52 -26.38 21.07
N ARG A 97 -7.85 -26.39 21.23
CA ARG A 97 -8.65 -25.16 21.36
C ARG A 97 -8.22 -24.31 22.55
N ILE A 98 -7.92 -24.93 23.69
CA ILE A 98 -7.40 -24.23 24.89
C ILE A 98 -6.05 -23.58 24.60
N LYS A 99 -5.13 -24.32 23.96
CA LYS A 99 -3.81 -23.79 23.59
C LYS A 99 -3.96 -22.59 22.66
N THR A 100 -4.74 -22.72 21.60
CA THR A 100 -5.00 -21.62 20.66
C THR A 100 -5.64 -20.42 21.35
N LEU A 101 -6.61 -20.63 22.26
CA LEU A 101 -7.23 -19.55 23.01
C LEU A 101 -6.22 -18.79 23.90
N LEU A 102 -5.34 -19.51 24.61
CA LEU A 102 -4.30 -18.92 25.44
C LEU A 102 -3.27 -18.15 24.60
N GLU A 103 -2.86 -18.72 23.47
CA GLU A 103 -1.96 -18.07 22.53
C GLU A 103 -2.60 -16.80 21.97
N ASP A 104 -3.85 -16.84 21.51
CA ASP A 104 -4.59 -15.70 20.98
C ASP A 104 -4.71 -14.56 22.01
N CYS A 105 -5.04 -14.88 23.27
CA CYS A 105 -5.14 -13.88 24.34
C CYS A 105 -3.79 -13.23 24.67
N SER A 106 -2.70 -13.98 24.56
CA SER A 106 -1.35 -13.49 24.91
C SER A 106 -0.74 -12.60 23.84
N ASN A 107 -1.27 -12.71 22.63
CA ASN A 107 -0.62 -12.27 21.42
C ASN A 107 -1.42 -11.26 20.60
N GLY A 108 -2.70 -11.10 20.90
CA GLY A 108 -3.59 -10.15 20.25
C GLY A 108 -3.58 -8.77 20.91
N SER A 109 -4.39 -7.87 20.35
CA SER A 109 -4.60 -6.53 20.90
C SER A 109 -5.17 -6.59 22.31
N LYS A 110 -4.57 -5.81 23.23
CA LYS A 110 -5.02 -5.69 24.61
C LYS A 110 -6.32 -4.91 24.73
N MET A 111 -6.49 -3.86 23.92
CA MET A 111 -7.72 -3.06 23.87
C MET A 111 -8.89 -3.89 23.33
N TRP A 112 -8.66 -4.69 22.30
CA TRP A 112 -9.69 -5.58 21.76
C TRP A 112 -10.05 -6.69 22.74
N LEU A 113 -9.04 -7.29 23.39
CA LEU A 113 -9.26 -8.27 24.46
C LEU A 113 -10.12 -7.68 25.59
N LEU A 114 -9.88 -6.43 25.97
CA LEU A 114 -10.69 -5.72 26.97
C LEU A 114 -12.14 -5.54 26.52
N MET A 115 -12.37 -5.16 25.26
CA MET A 115 -13.72 -5.00 24.72
C MET A 115 -14.48 -6.33 24.66
N GLN A 116 -13.77 -7.44 24.42
CA GLN A 116 -14.33 -8.79 24.27
C GLN A 116 -14.19 -9.65 25.54
N ASN A 117 -13.86 -9.04 26.69
CA ASN A 117 -13.50 -9.77 27.91
C ASN A 117 -14.53 -10.84 28.31
N GLU A 118 -15.82 -10.49 28.28
CA GLU A 118 -16.91 -11.43 28.59
C GLU A 118 -16.95 -12.62 27.61
N SER A 119 -16.80 -12.37 26.31
CA SER A 119 -16.77 -13.42 25.30
C SER A 119 -15.61 -14.39 25.54
N PHE A 120 -14.42 -13.88 25.84
CA PHE A 120 -13.26 -14.73 26.10
C PHE A 120 -13.39 -15.50 27.41
N ALA A 121 -13.93 -14.88 28.48
CA ALA A 121 -14.22 -15.55 29.74
C ALA A 121 -15.22 -16.70 29.54
N ASN A 122 -16.25 -16.50 28.71
CA ASN A 122 -17.20 -17.55 28.33
C ASN A 122 -16.52 -18.69 27.56
N SER A 123 -15.63 -18.40 26.61
CA SER A 123 -14.89 -19.45 25.89
C SER A 123 -13.99 -20.29 26.82
N PHE A 124 -13.31 -19.67 27.80
CA PHE A 124 -12.55 -20.43 28.81
C PHE A 124 -13.45 -21.34 29.65
N HIS A 125 -14.64 -20.84 30.00
CA HIS A 125 -15.63 -21.58 30.76
C HIS A 125 -16.20 -22.76 29.97
N GLU A 126 -16.61 -22.55 28.72
CA GLU A 126 -17.10 -23.58 27.80
C GLU A 126 -16.08 -24.71 27.63
N LEU A 127 -14.83 -24.39 27.31
CA LEU A 127 -13.77 -25.39 27.17
C LEU A 127 -13.50 -26.16 28.48
N THR A 128 -13.62 -25.48 29.62
CA THR A 128 -13.52 -26.15 30.93
C THR A 128 -14.68 -27.11 31.15
N ALA A 129 -15.91 -26.72 30.79
CA ALA A 129 -17.10 -27.55 30.94
C ALA A 129 -17.07 -28.76 29.97
N GLU A 130 -16.60 -28.56 28.74
CA GLU A 130 -16.36 -29.64 27.77
C GLU A 130 -15.36 -30.67 28.33
N LEU A 131 -14.21 -30.22 28.86
CA LEU A 131 -13.26 -31.14 29.51
C LEU A 131 -13.86 -31.86 30.72
N SER A 132 -14.68 -31.17 31.53
CA SER A 132 -15.38 -31.79 32.67
C SER A 132 -16.24 -32.96 32.19
N THR A 133 -17.04 -32.71 31.16
CA THR A 133 -17.98 -33.66 30.59
C THR A 133 -17.25 -34.87 30.01
N LEU A 134 -16.15 -34.65 29.28
CA LEU A 134 -15.33 -35.71 28.72
C LEU A 134 -14.67 -36.57 29.80
N LEU A 135 -14.19 -35.95 30.89
CA LEU A 135 -13.62 -36.69 32.01
C LEU A 135 -14.67 -37.48 32.81
N ASP A 136 -15.91 -37.01 32.88
CA ASP A 136 -17.01 -37.70 33.55
C ASP A 136 -17.49 -38.94 32.77
N ILE A 137 -17.55 -38.83 31.44
CA ILE A 137 -17.97 -39.92 30.53
C ILE A 137 -16.84 -40.94 30.29
N CYS A 138 -15.57 -40.51 30.35
CA CYS A 138 -14.45 -41.42 30.15
C CYS A 138 -14.47 -42.57 31.18
N PRO A 139 -14.28 -43.84 30.76
CA PRO A 139 -14.38 -45.01 31.62
C PRO A 139 -13.16 -45.16 32.55
N LEU A 140 -12.84 -44.11 33.31
CA LEU A 140 -11.66 -44.01 34.18
C LEU A 140 -11.63 -45.09 35.29
N ARG A 141 -12.79 -45.65 35.64
CA ARG A 141 -12.95 -46.72 36.63
C ARG A 141 -12.52 -48.10 36.11
N GLU A 142 -12.43 -48.27 34.79
CA GLU A 142 -12.01 -49.52 34.15
C GLU A 142 -10.49 -49.65 34.05
N PHE A 143 -9.74 -48.58 34.38
CA PHE A 143 -8.29 -48.58 34.38
C PHE A 143 -7.72 -48.80 35.79
N ASP A 144 -6.66 -49.60 35.88
CA ASP A 144 -5.93 -49.86 37.13
C ASP A 144 -5.00 -48.69 37.49
N LEU A 145 -5.60 -47.52 37.72
CA LEU A 145 -4.89 -46.31 38.14
C LEU A 145 -4.51 -46.38 39.62
N ASN A 146 -3.34 -45.83 39.98
CA ASN A 146 -2.96 -45.63 41.38
C ASN A 146 -4.06 -44.87 42.15
N GLU A 147 -4.25 -45.20 43.43
CA GLU A 147 -5.26 -44.57 44.30
C GLU A 147 -5.08 -43.04 44.38
N ASP A 148 -3.83 -42.57 44.43
CA ASP A 148 -3.53 -41.13 44.39
C ASP A 148 -4.05 -40.45 43.10
N VAL A 149 -3.97 -41.16 41.97
CA VAL A 149 -4.45 -40.66 40.66
C VAL A 149 -5.98 -40.74 40.59
N LYS A 150 -6.60 -41.76 41.18
CA LYS A 150 -8.06 -41.85 41.30
C LYS A 150 -8.63 -40.70 42.13
N GLU A 151 -8.01 -40.37 43.26
CA GLU A 151 -8.37 -39.19 44.05
C GLU A 151 -8.16 -37.89 43.26
N LEU A 152 -7.07 -37.79 42.52
CA LEU A 152 -6.79 -36.65 41.65
C LEU A 152 -7.87 -36.49 40.55
N VAL A 153 -8.32 -37.58 39.93
CA VAL A 153 -9.42 -37.56 38.95
C VAL A 153 -10.71 -37.02 39.58
N VAL A 154 -11.05 -37.45 40.80
CA VAL A 154 -12.21 -36.93 41.54
C VAL A 154 -12.06 -35.43 41.82
N LEU A 155 -10.86 -35.00 42.23
CA LEU A 155 -10.54 -33.59 42.47
C LEU A 155 -10.66 -32.75 41.19
N ILE A 156 -10.13 -33.25 40.07
CA ILE A 156 -10.20 -32.59 38.75
C ILE A 156 -11.66 -32.44 38.33
N ARG A 157 -12.47 -33.51 38.38
CA ARG A 157 -13.90 -33.45 38.06
C ARG A 157 -14.60 -32.36 38.87
N LYS A 158 -14.37 -32.31 40.19
CA LYS A 158 -14.93 -31.27 41.07
C LYS A 158 -14.44 -29.85 40.73
N GLN A 159 -13.18 -29.69 40.34
CA GLN A 159 -12.60 -28.39 39.98
C GLN A 159 -13.04 -27.87 38.61
N PHE A 160 -13.52 -28.74 37.73
CA PHE A 160 -13.97 -28.39 36.38
C PHE A 160 -15.47 -28.03 36.34
N CYS A 161 -16.27 -28.50 37.30
CA CYS A 161 -17.71 -28.19 37.46
C CYS A 161 -18.04 -26.74 37.90
N GLN A 162 -17.27 -25.73 37.49
CA GLN A 162 -17.66 -24.34 37.76
C GLN A 162 -18.97 -24.01 37.05
N THR A 163 -19.86 -23.24 37.70
CA THR A 163 -21.22 -22.99 37.21
C THR A 163 -21.38 -21.76 36.32
N LYS A 164 -20.42 -20.84 36.33
CA LYS A 164 -20.45 -19.60 35.52
C LYS A 164 -19.05 -19.17 35.09
N ALA A 165 -18.97 -18.49 33.95
CA ALA A 165 -17.78 -17.76 33.55
C ALA A 165 -17.45 -16.66 34.57
N PHE A 166 -16.15 -16.47 34.83
CA PHE A 166 -15.68 -15.43 35.73
C PHE A 166 -15.10 -14.26 34.93
N VAL A 167 -15.69 -13.08 35.10
CA VAL A 167 -15.16 -11.81 34.61
C VAL A 167 -14.70 -11.00 35.83
N ASP A 168 -13.46 -10.54 35.84
CA ASP A 168 -12.94 -9.75 36.95
C ASP A 168 -13.65 -8.38 36.99
N PRO A 169 -14.22 -7.95 38.14
CA PRO A 169 -14.85 -6.63 38.24
C PRO A 169 -13.89 -5.48 37.90
N THR A 170 -12.60 -5.64 38.12
CA THR A 170 -11.59 -4.63 37.78
C THR A 170 -11.40 -4.50 36.27
N ASP A 171 -11.41 -5.61 35.53
CA ASP A 171 -11.36 -5.63 34.07
C ASP A 171 -12.62 -4.97 33.48
N GLU A 172 -13.79 -5.23 34.08
CA GLU A 172 -15.07 -4.65 33.64
C GLU A 172 -15.15 -3.14 33.89
N ASN A 173 -14.66 -2.68 35.05
CA ASN A 173 -14.54 -1.25 35.33
C ASN A 173 -13.57 -0.57 34.35
N LEU A 174 -12.46 -1.20 34.00
CA LEU A 174 -11.50 -0.68 33.03
C LEU A 174 -12.11 -0.61 31.62
N ARG A 175 -12.91 -1.60 31.23
CA ARG A 175 -13.69 -1.59 29.98
C ARG A 175 -14.64 -0.41 29.95
N HIS A 176 -15.36 -0.17 31.04
CA HIS A 176 -16.27 0.97 31.18
C HIS A 176 -15.54 2.32 31.10
N ASP A 177 -14.36 2.44 31.73
CA ASP A 177 -13.52 3.64 31.67
C ASP A 177 -13.08 3.96 30.23
N VAL A 178 -12.67 2.95 29.44
CA VAL A 178 -12.32 3.13 28.01
C VAL A 178 -13.54 3.55 27.19
N LEU A 179 -14.70 2.91 27.39
CA LEU A 179 -15.93 3.27 26.68
C LEU A 179 -16.39 4.70 27.01
N LYS A 180 -16.26 5.12 28.27
CA LYS A 180 -16.54 6.49 28.71
C LYS A 180 -15.59 7.49 28.06
N LEU A 181 -14.33 7.12 27.89
CA LEU A 181 -13.33 7.94 27.20
C LEU A 181 -13.67 8.12 25.71
N LEU A 182 -14.05 7.04 25.04
CA LEU A 182 -14.52 7.09 23.65
C LEU A 182 -15.79 7.94 23.50
N ASP A 183 -16.72 7.86 24.45
CA ASP A 183 -17.93 8.69 24.43
C ASP A 183 -17.61 10.18 24.65
N ARG A 184 -16.66 10.50 25.53
CA ARG A 184 -16.17 11.89 25.69
C ARG A 184 -15.56 12.42 24.41
N ILE A 185 -14.69 11.65 23.77
CA ILE A 185 -14.09 12.02 22.48
C ILE A 185 -15.18 12.22 21.43
N ARG A 186 -16.18 11.33 21.35
CA ARG A 186 -17.34 11.48 20.45
C ARG A 186 -18.14 12.77 20.67
N ARG A 187 -18.16 13.26 21.91
CA ARG A 187 -18.78 14.53 22.32
C ARG A 187 -17.82 15.72 22.23
N GLU A 188 -16.67 15.57 21.56
CA GLU A 188 -15.67 16.63 21.34
C GLU A 188 -15.04 17.14 22.64
N ILE A 189 -15.06 16.31 23.70
CA ILE A 189 -14.46 16.63 25.00
C ILE A 189 -13.05 16.02 25.04
N VAL A 190 -12.04 16.89 25.15
CA VAL A 190 -10.64 16.49 25.29
C VAL A 190 -10.46 15.59 26.52
N PRO A 191 -9.85 14.41 26.39
CA PRO A 191 -9.47 13.55 27.52
C PRO A 191 -8.53 14.25 28.49
N ASP A 192 -8.75 14.05 29.79
CA ASP A 192 -7.80 14.49 30.81
C ASP A 192 -6.53 13.63 30.79
N TYR A 193 -5.36 14.26 30.90
CA TYR A 193 -4.06 13.60 30.83
C TYR A 193 -3.91 12.54 31.94
N SER A 194 -4.28 12.88 33.19
CA SER A 194 -4.07 12.00 34.34
C SER A 194 -4.91 10.73 34.23
N LYS A 195 -6.17 10.87 33.83
CA LYS A 195 -7.08 9.74 33.63
C LYS A 195 -6.67 8.88 32.43
N LEU A 196 -6.19 9.51 31.35
CA LEU A 196 -5.67 8.80 30.18
C LEU A 196 -4.45 7.96 30.54
N GLN A 197 -3.51 8.52 31.30
CA GLN A 197 -2.33 7.81 31.79
C GLN A 197 -2.71 6.63 32.68
N GLU A 198 -3.61 6.82 33.65
CA GLU A 198 -4.09 5.77 34.56
C GLU A 198 -4.65 4.56 33.78
N ILE A 199 -5.49 4.81 32.78
CA ILE A 199 -6.09 3.76 31.94
C ILE A 199 -5.01 3.01 31.15
N PHE A 200 -4.09 3.72 30.49
CA PHE A 200 -3.05 3.12 29.65
C PHE A 200 -2.03 2.33 30.48
N GLU A 201 -1.69 2.79 31.69
CA GLU A 201 -0.84 2.05 32.62
C GLU A 201 -1.49 0.75 33.09
N LYS A 202 -2.79 0.78 33.41
CA LYS A 202 -3.57 -0.42 33.76
C LYS A 202 -3.58 -1.41 32.60
N ILE A 203 -3.74 -0.94 31.36
CA ILE A 203 -3.71 -1.76 30.13
C ILE A 203 -2.31 -2.29 29.81
N GLY A 204 -1.27 -1.70 30.40
CA GLY A 204 0.12 -2.06 30.13
C GLY A 204 0.61 -1.51 28.78
N LEU A 205 0.11 -0.35 28.37
CA LEU A 205 0.61 0.46 27.26
C LEU A 205 1.41 1.63 27.87
N ARG A 206 2.72 1.43 28.06
CA ARG A 206 3.54 2.30 28.92
C ARG A 206 4.50 3.20 28.17
N ASP A 207 4.58 3.06 26.85
CA ASP A 207 5.49 3.82 26.02
C ASP A 207 4.96 3.94 24.58
N SER A 208 5.68 4.71 23.76
CA SER A 208 5.30 4.90 22.36
C SER A 208 5.40 3.63 21.51
N ARG A 209 6.22 2.64 21.89
CA ARG A 209 6.42 1.41 21.13
C ARG A 209 5.25 0.46 21.36
N SER A 210 4.90 0.20 22.61
CA SER A 210 3.73 -0.58 23.00
C SER A 210 2.43 -0.02 22.41
N CYS A 211 2.27 1.30 22.32
CA CYS A 211 1.12 1.88 21.62
C CYS A 211 1.15 1.65 20.10
N ARG A 212 2.33 1.62 19.47
CA ARG A 212 2.47 1.32 18.03
C ARG A 212 2.14 -0.14 17.75
N ASP A 213 2.74 -1.05 18.53
CA ASP A 213 2.48 -2.48 18.45
C ASP A 213 0.98 -2.76 18.66
N GLU A 214 0.33 -2.05 19.59
CA GLU A 214 -1.12 -2.15 19.80
C GLU A 214 -1.95 -1.66 18.61
N ILE A 215 -1.55 -0.57 17.95
CA ILE A 215 -2.21 -0.08 16.73
C ILE A 215 -2.09 -1.12 15.62
N GLU A 216 -0.90 -1.70 15.40
CA GLU A 216 -0.69 -2.74 14.39
C GLU A 216 -1.56 -3.98 14.67
N MET A 217 -1.62 -4.42 15.93
CA MET A 217 -2.49 -5.53 16.34
C MET A 217 -3.99 -5.22 16.16
N LEU A 218 -4.42 -3.98 16.39
CA LEU A 218 -5.80 -3.55 16.14
C LEU A 218 -6.11 -3.50 14.64
N GLU A 219 -5.18 -3.01 13.82
CA GLU A 219 -5.31 -3.00 12.35
C GLU A 219 -5.43 -4.42 11.79
N ASP A 220 -4.64 -5.36 12.30
CA ASP A 220 -4.76 -6.78 11.97
C ASP A 220 -6.13 -7.36 12.37
N GLU A 221 -6.70 -6.91 13.48
CA GLU A 221 -8.02 -7.37 13.93
C GLU A 221 -9.15 -6.88 13.03
N ILE A 222 -9.06 -5.70 12.41
CA ILE A 222 -10.04 -5.23 11.42
C ILE A 222 -10.20 -6.24 10.29
N GLN A 223 -9.10 -6.82 9.82
CA GLN A 223 -9.10 -7.81 8.74
C GLN A 223 -9.73 -9.15 9.15
N ASN A 224 -9.75 -9.45 10.45
CA ASN A 224 -10.36 -10.66 11.00
C ASN A 224 -11.88 -10.51 11.22
N GLN A 225 -12.40 -9.29 11.27
CA GLN A 225 -13.80 -9.01 11.57
C GLN A 225 -14.68 -8.98 10.31
N ILE A 226 -15.83 -9.66 10.37
CA ILE A 226 -16.85 -9.65 9.30
C ILE A 226 -17.90 -8.56 9.55
N CYS A 227 -18.13 -8.20 10.82
CA CYS A 227 -19.17 -7.25 11.20
C CYS A 227 -18.69 -5.80 11.10
N GLU A 228 -19.40 -4.96 10.35
CA GLU A 228 -19.06 -3.53 10.21
C GLU A 228 -19.12 -2.76 11.55
N LYS A 229 -19.98 -3.18 12.47
CA LYS A 229 -20.05 -2.58 13.82
C LYS A 229 -18.77 -2.82 14.61
N SER A 230 -18.22 -4.05 14.60
CA SER A 230 -16.98 -4.36 15.32
C SER A 230 -15.78 -3.69 14.67
N LYS A 231 -15.72 -3.63 13.33
CA LYS A 231 -14.72 -2.82 12.62
C LYS A 231 -14.77 -1.36 13.06
N GLY A 232 -15.98 -0.78 13.15
CA GLY A 232 -16.18 0.55 13.69
C GLY A 232 -15.57 0.70 15.08
N GLU A 233 -15.94 -0.15 16.04
CA GLU A 233 -15.39 -0.11 17.41
C GLU A 233 -13.86 -0.17 17.43
N ILE A 234 -13.24 -1.04 16.63
CA ILE A 234 -11.78 -1.15 16.50
C ILE A 234 -11.16 0.14 15.95
N ILE A 235 -11.76 0.75 14.92
CA ILE A 235 -11.29 2.02 14.37
C ILE A 235 -11.32 3.15 15.41
N ALA A 236 -12.32 3.18 16.30
CA ALA A 236 -12.36 4.11 17.42
C ALA A 236 -11.24 3.86 18.44
N LEU A 237 -10.94 2.59 18.74
CA LEU A 237 -9.82 2.22 19.62
C LEU A 237 -8.48 2.64 19.02
N ILE A 238 -8.27 2.42 17.72
CA ILE A 238 -7.06 2.88 17.00
C ILE A 238 -6.89 4.39 17.14
N GLY A 239 -7.98 5.15 16.93
CA GLY A 239 -7.98 6.60 17.12
C GLY A 239 -7.57 7.01 18.54
N LEU A 240 -8.14 6.35 19.56
CA LEU A 240 -7.82 6.60 20.96
C LEU A 240 -6.36 6.26 21.30
N VAL A 241 -5.86 5.09 20.89
CA VAL A 241 -4.48 4.68 21.15
C VAL A 241 -3.50 5.62 20.46
N ARG A 242 -3.81 6.06 19.23
CA ARG A 242 -2.99 7.02 18.49
C ARG A 242 -2.95 8.39 19.17
N TYR A 243 -4.10 8.89 19.61
CA TYR A 243 -4.19 10.12 20.40
C TYR A 243 -3.36 10.02 21.69
N ALA A 244 -3.55 8.95 22.46
CA ALA A 244 -2.84 8.74 23.71
C ALA A 244 -1.33 8.59 23.51
N LYS A 245 -0.89 7.89 22.45
CA LYS A 245 0.52 7.81 22.06
C LYS A 245 1.13 9.21 21.92
N CYS A 246 0.44 10.11 21.21
CA CYS A 246 0.91 11.47 20.97
C CYS A 246 0.93 12.32 22.25
N VAL A 247 -0.11 12.20 23.08
CA VAL A 247 -0.29 13.04 24.28
C VAL A 247 0.58 12.58 25.45
N LEU A 248 0.58 11.28 25.76
CA LEU A 248 1.27 10.71 26.92
C LEU A 248 2.77 10.56 26.70
N PHE A 249 3.17 10.04 25.54
CA PHE A 249 4.55 9.66 25.28
C PHE A 249 5.23 10.63 24.32
N GLY A 250 4.45 11.22 23.41
CA GLY A 250 4.84 12.26 22.49
C GLY A 250 6.10 11.98 21.66
N ALA A 251 6.45 12.96 20.85
CA ALA A 251 7.75 13.04 20.18
C ALA A 251 8.96 13.11 21.16
N SER A 252 8.75 13.13 22.48
CA SER A 252 9.75 13.60 23.46
C SER A 252 10.49 12.49 24.21
N THR A 253 10.19 11.20 23.98
CA THR A 253 11.03 10.13 24.53
C THR A 253 12.37 10.10 23.79
N PRO A 254 13.52 10.23 24.49
CA PRO A 254 14.83 10.04 23.87
C PRO A 254 14.88 8.64 23.26
N ARG A 255 15.28 8.54 21.98
CA ARG A 255 15.74 7.26 21.43
C ARG A 255 16.97 6.88 22.25
N SER A 256 16.91 5.79 23.01
CA SER A 256 18.12 5.03 23.31
C SER A 256 18.73 4.63 21.96
N ASN A 257 20.00 4.99 21.75
CA ASN A 257 20.76 4.86 20.50
C ASN A 257 20.64 3.46 19.86
N VAL A 258 19.63 3.26 19.05
CA VAL A 258 19.60 2.21 18.03
C VAL A 258 19.20 2.92 16.75
N GLN A 259 20.19 3.16 15.90
CA GLN A 259 19.99 3.50 14.50
C GLN A 259 19.14 2.39 13.87
N GLU A 260 17.82 2.60 13.78
CA GLU A 260 17.01 1.90 12.80
C GLU A 260 17.32 2.52 11.43
N GLN A 261 18.46 2.13 10.87
CA GLN A 261 18.64 2.12 9.43
C GLN A 261 17.67 1.07 8.88
N PHE A 262 16.52 1.51 8.37
CA PHE A 262 15.78 0.68 7.44
C PHE A 262 16.58 0.66 6.13
N PRO A 263 17.11 -0.48 5.68
CA PRO A 263 17.73 -0.54 4.38
C PRO A 263 16.64 -0.31 3.33
N ALA A 264 16.84 0.70 2.49
CA ALA A 264 16.13 0.84 1.23
C ALA A 264 16.47 -0.38 0.37
N MET A 265 15.62 -1.41 0.39
CA MET A 265 15.64 -2.45 -0.62
C MET A 265 14.68 -2.05 -1.73
N ASP A 266 15.22 -1.90 -2.94
CA ASP A 266 14.45 -1.80 -4.18
C ASP A 266 13.48 -2.98 -4.28
N MET A 267 12.20 -2.68 -4.11
CA MET A 267 11.17 -3.69 -4.01
C MET A 267 10.51 -3.93 -5.38
N VAL A 268 10.79 -5.09 -5.98
CA VAL A 268 10.28 -5.46 -7.31
C VAL A 268 9.02 -6.33 -7.18
N PHE A 269 7.85 -5.78 -7.54
CA PHE A 269 6.56 -6.51 -7.51
C PHE A 269 6.51 -7.67 -8.55
N PRO A 270 5.89 -8.83 -8.28
CA PRO A 270 5.65 -9.86 -9.30
C PRO A 270 4.86 -9.31 -10.49
N VAL A 271 5.20 -9.71 -11.71
CA VAL A 271 4.60 -9.20 -12.96
C VAL A 271 3.08 -9.44 -12.99
N ASP A 272 2.62 -10.56 -12.43
CA ASP A 272 1.20 -10.93 -12.39
C ASP A 272 0.35 -10.05 -11.46
N PHE A 273 0.99 -9.28 -10.58
CA PHE A 273 0.33 -8.38 -9.63
C PHE A 273 0.32 -6.93 -10.10
N ARG A 274 0.95 -6.65 -11.25
CA ARG A 274 1.05 -5.31 -11.81
C ARG A 274 -0.06 -5.02 -12.79
N CYS A 275 -0.58 -3.80 -12.74
CA CYS A 275 -1.55 -3.32 -13.72
C CYS A 275 -0.84 -3.18 -15.07
N PRO A 276 -1.36 -3.74 -16.16
CA PRO A 276 -0.72 -3.61 -17.47
C PRO A 276 -0.72 -2.17 -18.05
N ILE A 277 -1.45 -1.23 -17.44
CA ILE A 277 -1.48 0.19 -17.84
C ILE A 277 -0.43 1.00 -17.07
N THR A 278 -0.37 0.84 -15.74
CA THR A 278 0.52 1.64 -14.87
C THR A 278 1.81 0.93 -14.52
N LEU A 279 1.87 -0.39 -14.71
CA LEU A 279 2.93 -1.31 -14.28
C LEU A 279 3.19 -1.30 -12.76
N GLU A 280 2.31 -0.64 -12.01
CA GLU A 280 2.27 -0.61 -10.56
C GLU A 280 1.37 -1.72 -10.02
N LEU A 281 1.54 -2.04 -8.74
CA LEU A 281 0.69 -3.01 -8.04
C LEU A 281 -0.80 -2.67 -8.19
N MET A 282 -1.62 -3.62 -8.63
CA MET A 282 -3.08 -3.44 -8.74
C MET A 282 -3.71 -3.39 -7.34
N ARG A 283 -4.30 -2.26 -6.97
CA ARG A 283 -5.03 -2.08 -5.70
C ARG A 283 -6.46 -2.57 -5.79
N ASP A 284 -7.08 -2.36 -6.95
CA ASP A 284 -8.42 -2.86 -7.26
C ASP A 284 -8.42 -3.55 -8.64
N PRO A 285 -7.97 -4.81 -8.72
CA PRO A 285 -7.89 -5.53 -9.98
C PRO A 285 -9.28 -5.83 -10.54
N VAL A 286 -9.53 -5.41 -11.78
CA VAL A 286 -10.78 -5.60 -12.54
C VAL A 286 -10.51 -6.19 -13.92
N VAL A 287 -11.37 -7.09 -14.35
CA VAL A 287 -11.31 -7.77 -15.64
C VAL A 287 -12.19 -7.03 -16.66
N VAL A 288 -11.63 -6.77 -17.84
CA VAL A 288 -12.38 -6.26 -19.00
C VAL A 288 -12.88 -7.41 -19.89
N SER A 289 -13.76 -7.13 -20.85
CA SER A 289 -14.40 -8.17 -21.70
C SER A 289 -13.45 -9.10 -22.46
N THR A 290 -12.17 -8.73 -22.61
CA THR A 290 -11.13 -9.56 -23.25
C THR A 290 -10.39 -10.47 -22.26
N GLY A 291 -10.84 -10.57 -21.00
CA GLY A 291 -10.26 -11.43 -19.97
C GLY A 291 -8.97 -10.90 -19.32
N GLN A 292 -8.51 -9.69 -19.66
CA GLN A 292 -7.33 -9.09 -19.04
C GLN A 292 -7.70 -8.30 -17.78
N THR A 293 -6.82 -8.33 -16.78
CA THR A 293 -7.01 -7.66 -15.49
C THR A 293 -6.17 -6.38 -15.42
N TYR A 294 -6.76 -5.30 -14.89
CA TYR A 294 -6.16 -3.98 -14.70
C TYR A 294 -6.52 -3.43 -13.33
N ASP A 295 -5.81 -2.42 -12.85
CA ASP A 295 -6.33 -1.61 -11.75
C ASP A 295 -7.53 -0.78 -12.24
N ARG A 296 -8.60 -0.72 -11.43
CA ARG A 296 -9.87 -0.06 -11.76
C ARG A 296 -9.69 1.39 -12.18
N ILE A 297 -8.86 2.14 -11.46
CA ILE A 297 -8.66 3.57 -11.74
C ILE A 297 -8.00 3.73 -13.12
N SER A 298 -6.98 2.92 -13.38
CA SER A 298 -6.21 2.95 -14.61
C SER A 298 -7.05 2.62 -15.85
N ILE A 299 -7.89 1.58 -15.77
CA ILE A 299 -8.77 1.20 -16.90
C ILE A 299 -9.99 2.11 -17.02
N GLY A 300 -10.49 2.66 -15.91
CA GLY A 300 -11.55 3.66 -15.91
C GLY A 300 -11.14 4.92 -16.67
N VAL A 301 -9.99 5.49 -16.33
CA VAL A 301 -9.42 6.66 -17.06
C VAL A 301 -9.24 6.37 -18.54
N TRP A 302 -8.83 5.14 -18.89
CA TRP A 302 -8.68 4.74 -20.29
C TRP A 302 -10.02 4.75 -21.04
N ILE A 303 -11.08 4.18 -20.46
CA ILE A 303 -12.42 4.14 -21.05
C ILE A 303 -13.02 5.54 -21.12
N ASP A 304 -12.94 6.31 -20.04
CA ASP A 304 -13.49 7.67 -19.92
C ASP A 304 -12.79 8.67 -20.87
N SER A 305 -11.56 8.36 -21.29
CA SER A 305 -10.85 9.11 -22.34
C SER A 305 -11.37 8.82 -23.76
N GLY A 306 -12.47 8.07 -23.89
CA GLY A 306 -13.12 7.72 -25.16
C GLY A 306 -12.51 6.51 -25.85
N HIS A 307 -11.78 5.66 -25.13
CA HIS A 307 -11.17 4.46 -25.70
C HIS A 307 -12.03 3.21 -25.43
N ASN A 308 -12.39 2.48 -26.49
CA ASN A 308 -13.19 1.25 -26.40
C ASN A 308 -12.36 -0.02 -26.67
N THR A 309 -11.07 -0.02 -26.33
CA THR A 309 -10.13 -1.11 -26.61
C THR A 309 -9.40 -1.57 -25.35
N CYS A 310 -9.09 -2.85 -25.23
CA CYS A 310 -8.29 -3.41 -24.15
C CYS A 310 -6.83 -2.93 -24.26
N PRO A 311 -6.25 -2.27 -23.22
CA PRO A 311 -4.90 -1.70 -23.29
C PRO A 311 -3.76 -2.69 -23.56
N LYS A 312 -3.85 -3.92 -23.04
CA LYS A 312 -2.81 -4.96 -23.14
C LYS A 312 -2.93 -5.80 -24.42
N THR A 313 -4.14 -6.08 -24.90
CA THR A 313 -4.35 -6.93 -26.10
C THR A 313 -4.67 -6.15 -27.36
N GLY A 314 -5.01 -4.86 -27.27
CA GLY A 314 -5.40 -4.03 -28.41
C GLY A 314 -6.77 -4.38 -29.02
N GLN A 315 -7.45 -5.41 -28.51
CA GLN A 315 -8.77 -5.85 -28.98
C GLN A 315 -9.86 -4.86 -28.55
N THR A 316 -10.88 -4.66 -29.37
CA THR A 316 -12.07 -3.87 -29.01
C THR A 316 -12.82 -4.54 -27.86
N LEU A 317 -13.18 -3.75 -26.85
CA LEU A 317 -14.01 -4.23 -25.74
C LEU A 317 -15.42 -4.44 -26.26
N ALA A 318 -15.98 -5.64 -26.04
CA ALA A 318 -17.37 -5.94 -26.38
C ALA A 318 -18.34 -5.08 -25.54
N HIS A 319 -17.93 -4.74 -24.31
CA HIS A 319 -18.63 -3.83 -23.41
C HIS A 319 -17.63 -3.17 -22.45
N THR A 320 -17.97 -2.01 -21.91
CA THR A 320 -17.14 -1.26 -20.95
C THR A 320 -17.33 -1.68 -19.49
N ASN A 321 -18.13 -2.72 -19.23
CA ASN A 321 -18.34 -3.24 -17.88
C ASN A 321 -17.03 -3.80 -17.29
N LEU A 322 -16.71 -3.40 -16.06
CA LEU A 322 -15.53 -3.83 -15.31
C LEU A 322 -15.92 -4.83 -14.23
N ILE A 323 -15.45 -6.07 -14.36
CA ILE A 323 -15.78 -7.16 -13.42
C ILE A 323 -14.67 -7.25 -12.36
N PRO A 324 -14.94 -7.11 -11.05
CA PRO A 324 -13.91 -7.25 -10.01
C PRO A 324 -13.21 -8.62 -10.05
N ASN A 325 -11.88 -8.62 -9.97
CA ASN A 325 -11.07 -9.84 -9.81
C ASN A 325 -10.66 -10.02 -8.35
N THR A 326 -11.62 -10.40 -7.51
CA THR A 326 -11.42 -10.55 -6.06
C THR A 326 -10.37 -11.62 -5.72
N ALA A 327 -10.24 -12.66 -6.56
CA ALA A 327 -9.21 -13.70 -6.38
C ALA A 327 -7.80 -13.12 -6.51
N LEU A 328 -7.54 -12.33 -7.56
CA LEU A 328 -6.25 -11.66 -7.73
C LEU A 328 -6.01 -10.59 -6.66
N LYS A 329 -7.05 -9.84 -6.26
CA LYS A 329 -6.97 -8.86 -5.16
C LYS A 329 -6.48 -9.52 -3.86
N ASN A 330 -7.01 -10.71 -3.54
CA ASN A 330 -6.61 -11.47 -2.35
C ASN A 330 -5.16 -12.01 -2.45
N LEU A 331 -4.73 -12.46 -3.63
CA LEU A 331 -3.35 -12.91 -3.86
C LEU A 331 -2.34 -11.76 -3.73
N ILE A 332 -2.69 -10.60 -4.28
CA ILE A 332 -1.88 -9.37 -4.16
C ILE A 332 -1.78 -8.94 -2.70
N ALA A 333 -2.90 -8.91 -1.97
CA ALA A 333 -2.93 -8.57 -0.55
C ALA A 333 -2.08 -9.54 0.29
N LEU A 334 -2.16 -10.85 0.00
CA LEU A 334 -1.36 -11.87 0.66
C LEU A 334 0.15 -11.65 0.43
N TRP A 335 0.55 -11.43 -0.83
CA TRP A 335 1.95 -11.18 -1.18
C TRP A 335 2.48 -9.87 -0.58
N CYS A 336 1.67 -8.80 -0.56
CA CYS A 336 2.03 -7.53 0.07
C CYS A 336 2.28 -7.70 1.57
N ARG A 337 1.48 -8.53 2.24
CA ARG A 337 1.67 -8.87 3.65
C ARG A 337 2.98 -9.62 3.90
N GLU A 338 3.32 -10.59 3.06
CA GLU A 338 4.57 -11.35 3.20
C GLU A 338 5.81 -10.45 3.02
N GLN A 339 5.69 -9.44 2.17
CA GLN A 339 6.80 -8.54 1.87
C GLN A 339 6.73 -7.19 2.61
N LYS A 340 5.79 -7.02 3.54
CA LYS A 340 5.58 -5.79 4.34
C LYS A 340 5.28 -4.53 3.52
N VAL A 341 4.59 -4.67 2.39
CA VAL A 341 4.08 -3.55 1.56
C VAL A 341 2.70 -3.13 2.06
N PRO A 342 2.46 -1.85 2.34
CA PRO A 342 1.12 -1.34 2.62
C PRO A 342 0.19 -1.53 1.41
N PHE A 343 -0.91 -2.27 1.58
CA PHE A 343 -1.91 -2.51 0.54
C PHE A 343 -3.31 -2.11 1.02
N GLU A 344 -3.82 -0.97 0.54
CA GLU A 344 -5.19 -0.51 0.79
C GLU A 344 -6.15 -1.28 -0.13
N THR A 345 -7.04 -2.11 0.42
CA THR A 345 -8.15 -2.68 -0.34
C THR A 345 -9.15 -1.57 -0.65
N ALA A 346 -9.07 -1.00 -1.85
CA ALA A 346 -10.11 -0.10 -2.35
C ALA A 346 -11.36 -0.94 -2.63
N ASP A 347 -12.25 -1.06 -1.65
CA ASP A 347 -13.62 -1.46 -1.92
C ASP A 347 -14.35 -0.24 -2.47
N ILE A 348 -14.96 -0.43 -3.63
CA ILE A 348 -15.62 0.60 -4.41
C ILE A 348 -16.75 1.20 -3.58
N ASN A 349 -16.73 2.53 -3.50
CA ASN A 349 -17.87 3.37 -3.17
C ASN A 349 -19.10 2.94 -3.98
N ASP A 350 -19.93 2.07 -3.41
CA ASP A 350 -21.37 2.24 -3.58
C ASP A 350 -21.75 3.48 -2.76
N LYS A 351 -22.01 4.59 -3.47
CA LYS A 351 -22.82 5.68 -2.91
C LYS A 351 -24.25 5.17 -2.76
N ILE A 352 -24.50 4.40 -1.71
CA ILE A 352 -25.81 4.23 -1.09
C ILE A 352 -25.57 4.27 0.42
N ASN A 353 -25.85 5.43 1.02
CA ASN A 353 -26.21 5.67 2.42
C ASN A 353 -25.74 4.63 3.45
N GLY A 354 -24.69 4.96 4.22
CA GLY A 354 -24.51 4.37 5.54
C GLY A 354 -23.12 3.90 5.96
N VAL A 355 -22.01 4.38 5.37
CA VAL A 355 -20.73 4.30 6.10
C VAL A 355 -20.87 5.27 7.28
N THR A 356 -21.16 4.71 8.45
CA THR A 356 -21.14 5.44 9.71
C THR A 356 -19.70 5.90 9.89
N VAL A 357 -19.41 7.15 9.49
CA VAL A 357 -18.17 7.82 9.86
C VAL A 357 -18.03 7.63 11.35
N ASN A 358 -17.00 6.91 11.78
CA ASN A 358 -16.83 6.66 13.20
C ASN A 358 -16.47 7.99 13.86
N LYS A 359 -17.49 8.67 14.40
CA LYS A 359 -17.35 10.00 14.98
C LYS A 359 -16.25 10.04 16.04
N ALA A 360 -16.10 8.99 16.84
CA ALA A 360 -15.06 8.95 17.87
C ALA A 360 -13.64 8.87 17.25
N ALA A 361 -13.46 8.08 16.19
CA ALA A 361 -12.18 7.99 15.49
C ALA A 361 -11.81 9.28 14.76
N LEU A 362 -12.79 9.88 14.06
CA LEU A 362 -12.63 11.17 13.40
C LEU A 362 -12.23 12.25 14.41
N GLU A 363 -12.94 12.32 15.53
CA GLU A 363 -12.68 13.33 16.54
C GLU A 363 -11.35 13.10 17.27
N ALA A 364 -10.96 11.84 17.50
CA ALA A 364 -9.63 11.52 17.98
C ALA A 364 -8.52 11.97 17.00
N ALA A 365 -8.74 11.81 15.68
CA ALA A 365 -7.80 12.28 14.66
C ALA A 365 -7.69 13.81 14.65
N LYS A 366 -8.80 14.55 14.78
CA LYS A 366 -8.80 16.02 14.93
C LYS A 366 -8.05 16.47 16.17
N MET A 367 -8.36 15.89 17.33
CA MET A 367 -7.68 16.20 18.59
C MET A 367 -6.18 15.92 18.50
N THR A 368 -5.79 14.80 17.85
CA THR A 368 -4.39 14.46 17.62
C THR A 368 -3.70 15.48 16.73
N ALA A 369 -4.32 15.86 15.61
CA ALA A 369 -3.77 16.87 14.70
C ALA A 369 -3.58 18.22 15.40
N LEU A 370 -4.60 18.71 16.11
CA LEU A 370 -4.53 19.96 16.88
C LEU A 370 -3.44 19.92 17.95
N PHE A 371 -3.33 18.81 18.69
CA PHE A 371 -2.27 18.63 19.68
C PHE A 371 -0.87 18.71 19.05
N LEU A 372 -0.65 18.02 17.92
CA LEU A 372 0.64 18.03 17.23
C LEU A 372 0.98 19.42 16.67
N ILE A 373 0.01 20.14 16.11
CA ILE A 373 0.24 21.51 15.61
C ILE A 373 0.53 22.49 16.74
N ASN A 374 -0.18 22.41 17.86
CA ASN A 374 0.12 23.22 19.04
C ASN A 374 1.50 22.89 19.63
N LYS A 375 1.92 21.62 19.59
CA LYS A 375 3.26 21.23 20.03
C LYS A 375 4.34 21.72 19.07
N LEU A 376 4.05 21.75 17.76
CA LEU A 376 4.96 22.27 16.74
C LEU A 376 5.19 23.79 16.90
N SER A 377 4.13 24.56 17.22
CA SER A 377 4.24 26.01 17.39
C SER A 377 5.07 26.44 18.60
N VAL A 378 5.18 25.60 19.63
CA VAL A 378 5.98 25.85 20.85
C VAL A 378 7.37 25.18 20.79
N SER A 379 7.67 24.42 19.73
CA SER A 379 8.92 23.69 19.60
C SER A 379 10.12 24.64 19.47
N GLN A 380 11.13 24.45 20.33
CA GLN A 380 12.33 25.30 20.37
C GLN A 380 13.52 24.74 19.59
N SER A 381 13.47 23.45 19.20
CA SER A 381 14.57 22.79 18.49
C SER A 381 14.11 22.05 17.24
N ASN A 382 14.97 22.00 16.22
CA ASN A 382 14.71 21.24 14.99
C ASN A 382 14.50 19.75 15.23
N ASP A 383 15.13 19.17 16.26
CA ASP A 383 14.92 17.76 16.63
C ASP A 383 13.48 17.53 17.16
N THR A 384 12.99 18.40 18.05
CA THR A 384 11.62 18.31 18.54
C THR A 384 10.60 18.54 17.43
N ALA A 385 10.83 19.52 16.55
CA ALA A 385 10.01 19.76 15.38
C ALA A 385 10.01 18.54 14.43
N ASN A 386 11.17 17.94 14.16
CA ASN A 386 11.28 16.77 13.28
C ASN A 386 10.42 15.60 13.76
N ARG A 387 10.44 15.32 15.06
CA ARG A 387 9.65 14.24 15.64
C ARG A 387 8.15 14.52 15.61
N VAL A 388 7.73 15.77 15.82
CA VAL A 388 6.31 16.18 15.70
C VAL A 388 5.84 16.09 14.25
N VAL A 389 6.64 16.58 13.29
CA VAL A 389 6.33 16.50 11.86
C VAL A 389 6.33 15.05 11.38
N HIS A 390 7.18 14.19 11.93
CA HIS A 390 7.13 12.75 11.67
C HIS A 390 5.79 12.14 12.12
N GLU A 391 5.26 12.50 13.29
CA GLU A 391 3.94 12.02 13.73
C GLU A 391 2.81 12.56 12.84
N LEU A 392 2.88 13.80 12.36
CA LEU A 392 1.96 14.33 11.34
C LEU A 392 2.04 13.54 10.02
N ARG A 393 3.25 13.20 9.56
CA ARG A 393 3.48 12.35 8.37
C ARG A 393 2.80 11.00 8.54
N MET A 394 2.96 10.37 9.71
CA MET A 394 2.37 9.07 10.01
C MET A 394 0.84 9.14 10.07
N LEU A 395 0.26 10.18 10.69
CA LEU A 395 -1.19 10.39 10.71
C LEU A 395 -1.75 10.67 9.31
N ALA A 396 -1.06 11.43 8.46
CA ALA A 396 -1.49 11.70 7.09
C ALA A 396 -1.47 10.45 6.18
N LYS A 397 -0.75 9.39 6.59
CA LYS A 397 -0.67 8.13 5.84
C LYS A 397 -1.89 7.24 6.07
N THR A 398 -2.65 7.42 7.16
CA THR A 398 -3.66 6.45 7.58
C THR A 398 -4.87 6.40 6.66
N ASP A 399 -5.51 7.55 6.41
CA ASP A 399 -6.80 7.61 5.72
C ASP A 399 -7.13 9.05 5.25
N SER A 400 -8.21 9.20 4.47
CA SER A 400 -8.67 10.49 3.95
C SER A 400 -9.16 11.45 5.04
N ASP A 401 -9.79 10.95 6.10
CA ASP A 401 -10.36 11.77 7.16
C ASP A 401 -9.24 12.39 7.99
N SER A 402 -8.20 11.62 8.32
CA SER A 402 -6.98 12.09 8.98
C SER A 402 -6.27 13.17 8.15
N ARG A 403 -6.19 13.01 6.82
CA ARG A 403 -5.65 14.06 5.93
C ARG A 403 -6.49 15.35 5.96
N ALA A 404 -7.82 15.24 6.01
CA ALA A 404 -8.69 16.41 6.13
C ALA A 404 -8.48 17.11 7.48
N CYS A 405 -8.47 16.34 8.58
CA CYS A 405 -8.27 16.86 9.93
C CYS A 405 -6.94 17.61 10.09
N ILE A 406 -5.85 17.07 9.55
CA ILE A 406 -4.53 17.72 9.60
C ILE A 406 -4.53 19.05 8.83
N ALA A 407 -5.13 19.09 7.64
CA ALA A 407 -5.19 20.32 6.85
C ALA A 407 -6.09 21.38 7.51
N GLU A 408 -7.23 20.97 8.07
CA GLU A 408 -8.16 21.83 8.82
C GLU A 408 -7.55 22.39 10.11
N ALA A 409 -6.65 21.63 10.75
CA ALA A 409 -5.89 22.07 11.92
C ALA A 409 -4.79 23.12 11.60
N GLY A 410 -4.65 23.57 10.35
CA GLY A 410 -3.65 24.57 9.97
C GLY A 410 -2.23 24.01 9.81
N ALA A 411 -2.10 22.71 9.53
CA ALA A 411 -0.78 22.10 9.38
C ALA A 411 0.01 22.65 8.19
N ILE A 412 -0.63 22.99 7.08
CA ILE A 412 0.07 23.41 5.86
C ILE A 412 0.90 24.68 6.12
N SER A 413 0.31 25.70 6.75
CA SER A 413 1.03 26.94 7.12
C SER A 413 2.17 26.67 8.12
N SER A 414 1.93 25.79 9.08
CA SER A 414 2.92 25.40 10.10
C SER A 414 4.10 24.61 9.51
N LEU A 415 3.91 23.93 8.38
CA LEU A 415 4.94 23.13 7.71
C LEU A 415 5.84 23.94 6.77
N VAL A 416 5.37 25.10 6.27
CA VAL A 416 6.10 25.94 5.30
C VAL A 416 7.53 26.27 5.75
N PRO A 417 7.79 26.72 7.00
CA PRO A 417 9.15 27.06 7.44
C PRO A 417 10.12 25.88 7.34
N PHE A 418 9.63 24.65 7.52
CA PHE A 418 10.45 23.44 7.52
C PHE A 418 10.78 22.92 6.11
N LEU A 419 10.12 23.45 5.06
CA LEU A 419 10.50 23.14 3.68
C LEU A 419 11.88 23.74 3.33
N GLY A 420 12.29 24.82 4.00
CA GLY A 420 13.62 25.42 3.86
C GLY A 420 14.64 24.95 4.90
N SER A 421 14.32 23.93 5.70
CA SER A 421 15.20 23.46 6.78
C SER A 421 16.50 22.85 6.26
N GLU A 422 17.63 23.21 6.88
CA GLU A 422 18.93 22.58 6.64
C GLU A 422 19.02 21.15 7.21
N ASN A 423 18.18 20.81 8.20
CA ASN A 423 18.08 19.45 8.69
C ASN A 423 17.36 18.56 7.63
N PRO A 424 18.04 17.55 7.05
CA PRO A 424 17.49 16.74 5.97
C PRO A 424 16.24 15.96 6.37
N ASP A 425 16.23 15.35 7.56
CA ASP A 425 15.10 14.55 8.04
C ASP A 425 13.85 15.41 8.24
N LEU A 426 14.02 16.61 8.80
CA LEU A 426 12.92 17.56 9.01
C LEU A 426 12.35 18.05 7.69
N GLN A 427 13.21 18.38 6.71
CA GLN A 427 12.77 18.79 5.38
C GLN A 427 12.02 17.66 4.66
N VAL A 428 12.56 16.43 4.69
CA VAL A 428 11.92 15.24 4.14
C VAL A 428 10.57 14.99 4.80
N ASN A 429 10.50 14.98 6.13
CA ASN A 429 9.25 14.76 6.84
C ASN A 429 8.22 15.86 6.53
N SER A 430 8.64 17.13 6.43
CA SER A 430 7.74 18.23 6.07
C SER A 430 7.17 18.07 4.65
N VAL A 431 8.03 17.91 3.63
CA VAL A 431 7.55 17.78 2.25
C VAL A 431 6.73 16.51 2.05
N THR A 432 7.08 15.41 2.72
CA THR A 432 6.29 14.16 2.63
C THR A 432 4.94 14.30 3.31
N THR A 433 4.84 15.06 4.40
CA THR A 433 3.54 15.36 5.01
C THR A 433 2.67 16.13 4.02
N ILE A 434 3.21 17.17 3.37
CA ILE A 434 2.48 17.92 2.34
C ILE A 434 2.06 17.02 1.17
N LEU A 435 2.93 16.11 0.71
CA LEU A 435 2.60 15.11 -0.31
C LEU A 435 1.41 14.25 0.12
N ASN A 436 1.45 13.68 1.32
CA ASN A 436 0.37 12.85 1.84
C ASN A 436 -0.95 13.63 1.93
N LEU A 437 -0.88 14.91 2.31
CA LEU A 437 -2.04 15.80 2.34
C LEU A 437 -2.57 16.11 0.94
N SER A 438 -1.71 16.24 -0.08
CA SER A 438 -2.11 16.58 -1.44
C SER A 438 -2.87 15.45 -2.15
N ILE A 439 -2.73 14.21 -1.68
CA ILE A 439 -3.49 13.05 -2.19
C ILE A 439 -4.99 13.34 -2.12
N LEU A 440 -5.47 13.93 -1.03
CA LEU A 440 -6.88 14.32 -0.88
C LEU A 440 -7.20 15.56 -1.73
N GLU A 441 -8.18 15.46 -2.63
CA GLU A 441 -8.58 16.56 -3.51
C GLU A 441 -8.98 17.84 -2.75
N ALA A 442 -9.74 17.70 -1.66
CA ALA A 442 -10.19 18.82 -0.83
C ALA A 442 -9.04 19.63 -0.18
N ASN A 443 -7.84 19.05 -0.08
CA ASN A 443 -6.67 19.74 0.47
C ASN A 443 -5.84 20.46 -0.58
N LYS A 444 -6.01 20.14 -1.87
CA LYS A 444 -5.19 20.72 -2.95
C LYS A 444 -5.39 22.24 -3.07
N THR A 445 -6.61 22.74 -2.85
CA THR A 445 -6.90 24.19 -2.78
C THR A 445 -6.10 24.86 -1.66
N ARG A 446 -6.20 24.32 -0.44
CA ARG A 446 -5.48 24.83 0.74
C ARG A 446 -3.96 24.88 0.51
N ILE A 447 -3.38 23.84 -0.09
CA ILE A 447 -1.93 23.81 -0.43
C ILE A 447 -1.58 24.90 -1.46
N MET A 448 -2.41 25.10 -2.47
CA MET A 448 -2.16 26.07 -3.55
C MET A 448 -2.37 27.53 -3.16
N GLU A 449 -3.14 27.77 -2.09
CA GLU A 449 -3.52 29.10 -1.59
C GLU A 449 -2.75 29.51 -0.33
N THR A 450 -2.17 28.57 0.42
CA THR A 450 -1.36 28.91 1.60
C THR A 450 -0.08 29.62 1.18
N ASP A 451 0.16 30.79 1.77
CA ASP A 451 1.33 31.63 1.50
C ASP A 451 2.64 30.85 1.73
N GLY A 452 3.55 30.95 0.76
CA GLY A 452 4.85 30.29 0.80
C GLY A 452 4.84 28.77 0.60
N ALA A 453 3.70 28.08 0.68
CA ALA A 453 3.65 26.61 0.53
C ALA A 453 4.12 26.16 -0.85
N LEU A 454 3.55 26.75 -1.92
CA LEU A 454 3.95 26.40 -3.29
C LEU A 454 5.42 26.76 -3.57
N ASP A 455 5.88 27.92 -3.11
CA ASP A 455 7.27 28.36 -3.31
C ASP A 455 8.26 27.47 -2.53
N GLY A 456 7.91 27.05 -1.32
CA GLY A 456 8.68 26.10 -0.53
C GLY A 456 8.78 24.72 -1.20
N ILE A 457 7.68 24.19 -1.75
CA ILE A 457 7.69 22.93 -2.52
C ILE A 457 8.62 23.06 -3.73
N ILE A 458 8.58 24.20 -4.43
CA ILE A 458 9.45 24.47 -5.59
C ILE A 458 10.92 24.60 -5.18
N GLU A 459 11.21 25.15 -4.00
CA GLU A 459 12.57 25.19 -3.47
C GLU A 459 13.09 23.78 -3.18
N VAL A 460 12.32 22.97 -2.44
CA VAL A 460 12.68 21.57 -2.16
C VAL A 460 12.91 20.77 -3.44
N LEU A 461 12.08 20.96 -4.47
CA LEU A 461 12.26 20.31 -5.76
C LEU A 461 13.62 20.62 -6.42
N ARG A 462 14.12 21.86 -6.28
CA ARG A 462 15.36 22.32 -6.92
C ARG A 462 16.59 22.02 -6.08
N SER A 463 16.52 22.37 -4.79
CA SER A 463 17.67 22.44 -3.88
C SER A 463 17.49 21.60 -2.62
N GLY A 464 16.48 20.72 -2.56
CA GLY A 464 16.25 19.84 -1.42
C GLY A 464 17.49 19.05 -1.01
N ALA A 465 17.65 18.85 0.30
CA ALA A 465 18.82 18.26 0.92
C ALA A 465 19.06 16.80 0.51
N THR A 466 17.99 16.08 0.13
CA THR A 466 18.05 14.69 -0.31
C THR A 466 17.28 14.47 -1.60
N TRP A 467 17.64 13.39 -2.32
CA TRP A 467 16.87 12.94 -3.48
C TRP A 467 15.44 12.54 -3.11
N GLU A 468 15.21 11.96 -1.93
CA GLU A 468 13.86 11.67 -1.40
C GLU A 468 13.04 12.96 -1.28
N ALA A 469 13.60 14.04 -0.71
CA ALA A 469 12.91 15.31 -0.59
C ALA A 469 12.51 15.89 -1.96
N LYS A 470 13.45 15.86 -2.92
CA LYS A 470 13.21 16.31 -4.30
C LYS A 470 12.13 15.47 -5.00
N GLY A 471 12.19 14.14 -4.85
CA GLY A 471 11.19 13.20 -5.37
C GLY A 471 9.80 13.48 -4.79
N ASN A 472 9.70 13.63 -3.46
CA ASN A 472 8.43 13.93 -2.79
C ASN A 472 7.86 15.29 -3.21
N ALA A 473 8.72 16.29 -3.45
CA ALA A 473 8.30 17.56 -4.02
C ALA A 473 7.76 17.39 -5.46
N ALA A 474 8.43 16.60 -6.30
CA ALA A 474 7.96 16.28 -7.65
C ALA A 474 6.61 15.54 -7.64
N ALA A 475 6.46 14.54 -6.77
CA ALA A 475 5.20 13.83 -6.55
C ALA A 475 4.08 14.76 -6.06
N THR A 476 4.41 15.76 -5.23
CA THR A 476 3.44 16.77 -4.79
C THR A 476 2.98 17.63 -5.98
N VAL A 477 3.92 18.08 -6.83
CA VAL A 477 3.60 18.82 -8.07
C VAL A 477 2.74 17.98 -9.01
N PHE A 478 3.04 16.69 -9.16
CA PHE A 478 2.22 15.74 -9.93
C PHE A 478 0.80 15.65 -9.36
N SER A 479 0.67 15.42 -8.05
CA SER A 479 -0.61 15.31 -7.35
C SER A 479 -1.48 16.56 -7.52
N LEU A 480 -0.90 17.76 -7.35
CA LEU A 480 -1.59 19.03 -7.55
C LEU A 480 -2.00 19.25 -9.02
N SER A 481 -1.22 18.73 -9.97
CA SER A 481 -1.48 18.82 -11.42
C SER A 481 -2.64 17.94 -11.89
N ALA A 482 -3.23 17.12 -11.03
CA ALA A 482 -4.51 16.44 -11.29
C ALA A 482 -5.62 17.45 -11.60
N ILE A 483 -5.62 18.61 -10.91
CA ILE A 483 -6.56 19.71 -11.17
C ILE A 483 -6.03 20.57 -12.32
N ARG A 484 -6.86 20.74 -13.36
CA ARG A 484 -6.46 21.41 -14.61
C ARG A 484 -6.02 22.87 -14.39
N SER A 485 -6.68 23.62 -13.52
CA SER A 485 -6.31 25.02 -13.21
C SER A 485 -4.91 25.11 -12.57
N TYR A 486 -4.59 24.20 -11.65
CA TYR A 486 -3.28 24.14 -10.99
C TYR A 486 -2.18 23.67 -11.93
N ARG A 487 -2.48 22.69 -12.79
CA ARG A 487 -1.57 22.27 -13.87
C ARG A 487 -1.09 23.46 -14.71
N LYS A 488 -2.01 24.36 -15.10
CA LYS A 488 -1.67 25.60 -15.83
C LYS A 488 -0.80 26.54 -14.99
N LYS A 489 -1.14 26.75 -13.72
CA LYS A 489 -0.39 27.63 -12.80
C LYS A 489 1.04 27.11 -12.56
N LEU A 490 1.18 25.80 -12.34
CA LEU A 490 2.46 25.11 -12.14
C LEU A 490 3.32 25.15 -13.42
N GLY A 491 2.74 24.80 -14.56
CA GLY A 491 3.43 24.83 -15.86
C GLY A 491 3.80 26.24 -16.36
N ARG A 492 3.27 27.32 -15.76
CA ARG A 492 3.70 28.70 -16.02
C ARG A 492 4.99 29.09 -15.27
N ARG A 493 5.38 28.34 -14.24
CA ARG A 493 6.55 28.63 -13.40
C ARG A 493 7.78 27.92 -13.94
N ALA A 494 8.69 28.66 -14.55
CA ALA A 494 9.95 28.12 -15.10
C ALA A 494 10.77 27.33 -14.05
N ARG A 495 10.72 27.77 -12.77
CA ARG A 495 11.37 27.08 -11.64
C ARG A 495 10.87 25.65 -11.42
N VAL A 496 9.57 25.38 -11.62
CA VAL A 496 9.00 24.03 -11.52
C VAL A 496 9.59 23.15 -12.62
N ILE A 497 9.53 23.64 -13.87
CA ILE A 497 9.99 22.91 -15.04
C ILE A 497 11.47 22.57 -14.92
N ARG A 498 12.30 23.56 -14.56
CA ARG A 498 13.73 23.37 -14.39
C ARG A 498 14.05 22.34 -13.30
N GLY A 499 13.39 22.42 -12.15
CA GLY A 499 13.58 21.45 -11.06
C GLY A 499 13.18 20.03 -11.47
N LEU A 500 12.06 19.86 -12.18
CA LEU A 500 11.64 18.56 -12.70
C LEU A 500 12.62 18.03 -13.76
N VAL A 501 13.10 18.87 -14.67
CA VAL A 501 14.07 18.48 -15.70
C VAL A 501 15.40 18.07 -15.09
N GLU A 502 15.92 18.84 -14.13
CA GLU A 502 17.17 18.50 -13.41
C GLU A 502 17.02 17.18 -12.63
N LEU A 503 15.90 16.98 -11.94
CA LEU A 503 15.62 15.72 -11.23
C LEU A 503 15.47 14.52 -12.18
N ALA A 504 14.82 14.72 -13.33
CA ALA A 504 14.66 13.68 -14.36
C ALA A 504 15.99 13.30 -15.04
N LYS A 505 17.00 14.17 -15.05
CA LYS A 505 18.33 13.84 -15.58
C LYS A 505 19.21 13.13 -14.57
N ALA A 506 19.36 13.73 -13.38
CA ALA A 506 20.39 13.34 -12.41
C ALA A 506 19.87 12.52 -11.22
N GLY A 507 18.55 12.42 -11.03
CA GLY A 507 17.96 11.73 -9.88
C GLY A 507 18.08 10.20 -9.96
N PRO A 508 17.97 9.52 -8.80
CA PRO A 508 17.85 8.07 -8.74
C PRO A 508 16.56 7.60 -9.42
N THR A 509 16.48 6.31 -9.77
CA THR A 509 15.39 5.74 -10.59
C THR A 509 13.98 6.10 -10.08
N SER A 510 13.73 6.04 -8.77
CA SER A 510 12.44 6.37 -8.17
C SER A 510 12.08 7.86 -8.35
N SER A 511 12.95 8.77 -7.92
CA SER A 511 12.71 10.22 -8.05
C SER A 511 12.72 10.71 -9.50
N LYS A 512 13.49 10.04 -10.37
CA LYS A 512 13.49 10.28 -11.82
C LYS A 512 12.11 9.96 -12.40
N ARG A 513 11.50 8.83 -12.03
CA ARG A 513 10.15 8.46 -12.46
C ARG A 513 9.10 9.49 -12.02
N ASP A 514 9.14 9.94 -10.76
CA ASP A 514 8.23 10.98 -10.26
C ASP A 514 8.32 12.27 -11.09
N ALA A 515 9.54 12.68 -11.42
CA ALA A 515 9.79 13.85 -12.25
C ALA A 515 9.26 13.68 -13.69
N LEU A 516 9.54 12.54 -14.32
CA LEU A 516 9.09 12.22 -15.68
C LEU A 516 7.56 12.21 -15.79
N VAL A 517 6.88 11.59 -14.83
CA VAL A 517 5.41 11.54 -14.79
C VAL A 517 4.82 12.94 -14.58
N ALA A 518 5.40 13.75 -13.68
CA ALA A 518 4.99 15.14 -13.50
C ALA A 518 5.14 15.97 -14.79
N ILE A 519 6.28 15.82 -15.50
CA ILE A 519 6.53 16.48 -16.79
C ILE A 519 5.50 16.05 -17.83
N LEU A 520 5.19 14.75 -17.90
CA LEU A 520 4.20 14.22 -18.84
C LEU A 520 2.81 14.81 -18.59
N ILE A 521 2.37 14.91 -17.33
CA ILE A 521 1.09 15.55 -16.97
C ILE A 521 1.09 17.02 -17.38
N LEU A 522 2.17 17.76 -17.09
CA LEU A 522 2.28 19.16 -17.51
C LEU A 522 2.24 19.28 -19.03
N ALA A 523 2.96 18.41 -19.76
CA ALA A 523 2.96 18.34 -21.22
C ALA A 523 1.60 17.96 -21.82
N GLY A 524 0.64 17.53 -20.99
CA GLY A 524 -0.76 17.30 -21.34
C GLY A 524 -1.53 18.59 -21.66
N GLU A 525 -1.04 19.76 -21.27
CA GLU A 525 -1.71 21.05 -21.46
C GLU A 525 -0.97 21.91 -22.49
N ARG A 526 -1.68 22.40 -23.52
CA ARG A 526 -1.03 23.10 -24.66
C ARG A 526 -0.29 24.37 -24.24
N GLU A 527 -0.83 25.08 -23.24
CA GLU A 527 -0.26 26.35 -22.74
C GLU A 527 1.08 26.18 -22.01
N THR A 528 1.41 24.97 -21.52
CA THR A 528 2.65 24.71 -20.77
C THR A 528 3.81 24.29 -21.67
N VAL A 529 3.51 23.70 -22.84
CA VAL A 529 4.48 23.07 -23.74
C VAL A 529 5.57 24.04 -24.18
N GLY A 530 5.23 25.31 -24.47
CA GLY A 530 6.23 26.31 -24.83
C GLY A 530 7.32 26.46 -23.76
N ARG A 531 6.91 26.59 -22.49
CA ARG A 531 7.85 26.68 -21.37
C ARG A 531 8.58 25.39 -21.07
N LEU A 532 7.94 24.23 -21.31
CA LEU A 532 8.59 22.93 -21.16
C LEU A 532 9.75 22.80 -22.17
N VAL A 533 9.51 23.22 -23.41
CA VAL A 533 10.54 23.29 -24.45
C VAL A 533 11.65 24.26 -24.06
N GLU A 534 11.33 25.48 -23.67
CA GLU A 534 12.32 26.47 -23.20
C GLU A 534 13.14 25.97 -21.99
N GLY A 535 12.51 25.16 -21.13
CA GLY A 535 13.14 24.55 -19.96
C GLY A 535 13.99 23.31 -20.25
N GLY A 536 14.17 22.92 -21.52
CA GLY A 536 15.07 21.84 -21.91
C GLY A 536 14.46 20.42 -21.82
N VAL A 537 13.13 20.29 -21.88
CA VAL A 537 12.44 18.98 -21.81
C VAL A 537 12.77 18.08 -23.00
N VAL A 538 13.05 18.65 -24.18
CA VAL A 538 13.38 17.87 -25.38
C VAL A 538 14.73 17.19 -25.22
N GLU A 539 15.75 17.96 -24.83
CA GLU A 539 17.11 17.49 -24.58
C GLU A 539 17.13 16.47 -23.45
N MET A 540 16.39 16.74 -22.36
CA MET A 540 16.23 15.78 -21.26
C MET A 540 15.61 14.47 -21.72
N ALA A 541 14.51 14.50 -22.48
CA ALA A 541 13.87 13.28 -22.93
C ALA A 541 14.76 12.46 -23.87
N VAL A 542 15.59 13.12 -24.70
CA VAL A 542 16.59 12.43 -25.53
C VAL A 542 17.66 11.74 -24.70
N GLU A 543 18.15 12.40 -23.65
CA GLU A 543 19.16 11.88 -22.73
C GLU A 543 18.64 10.65 -21.98
N VAL A 544 17.45 10.75 -21.39
CA VAL A 544 16.84 9.70 -20.55
C VAL A 544 16.31 8.51 -21.36
N MET A 545 16.17 8.64 -22.69
CA MET A 545 15.62 7.58 -23.55
C MET A 545 16.44 6.27 -23.54
N GLU A 546 17.73 6.32 -23.19
CA GLU A 546 18.54 5.09 -23.04
C GLU A 546 18.12 4.26 -21.82
N GLU A 547 17.76 4.93 -20.73
CA GLU A 547 17.44 4.28 -19.45
C GLU A 547 15.93 4.05 -19.28
N SER A 548 15.09 4.97 -19.77
CA SER A 548 13.63 4.95 -19.63
C SER A 548 12.95 5.36 -20.95
N PRO A 549 13.03 4.50 -21.99
CA PRO A 549 12.54 4.81 -23.32
C PRO A 549 11.02 5.04 -23.36
N GLU A 550 10.25 4.36 -22.52
CA GLU A 550 8.79 4.46 -22.54
C GLU A 550 8.28 5.83 -22.09
N GLU A 551 8.74 6.30 -20.94
CA GLU A 551 8.40 7.62 -20.41
C GLU A 551 8.93 8.74 -21.33
N ALA A 552 10.18 8.64 -21.77
CA ALA A 552 10.82 9.63 -22.64
C ALA A 552 10.08 9.82 -23.98
N VAL A 553 9.75 8.72 -24.65
CA VAL A 553 9.04 8.76 -25.95
C VAL A 553 7.60 9.28 -25.76
N THR A 554 6.95 8.92 -24.65
CA THR A 554 5.62 9.41 -24.32
C THR A 554 5.61 10.92 -24.08
N ILE A 555 6.63 11.45 -23.39
CA ILE A 555 6.83 12.90 -23.20
C ILE A 555 7.05 13.60 -24.55
N LEU A 556 7.96 13.11 -25.39
CA LEU A 556 8.21 13.70 -26.72
C LEU A 556 6.96 13.69 -27.61
N SER A 557 6.19 12.60 -27.58
CA SER A 557 4.91 12.50 -28.28
C SER A 557 3.90 13.53 -27.77
N ALA A 558 3.78 13.68 -26.45
CA ALA A 558 2.88 14.65 -25.83
C ALA A 558 3.27 16.11 -26.17
N VAL A 559 4.55 16.45 -26.09
CA VAL A 559 5.14 17.76 -26.44
C VAL A 559 4.92 18.05 -27.92
N ALA A 560 5.27 17.12 -28.81
CA ALA A 560 5.12 17.30 -30.25
C ALA A 560 3.65 17.52 -30.66
N LYS A 561 2.73 16.72 -30.11
CA LYS A 561 1.29 16.82 -30.38
C LYS A 561 0.71 18.18 -29.99
N ARG A 562 1.22 18.81 -28.92
CA ARG A 562 0.63 20.00 -28.28
C ARG A 562 1.44 21.28 -28.48
N GLY A 563 2.28 21.34 -29.51
CA GLY A 563 2.89 22.60 -29.97
C GLY A 563 4.42 22.62 -29.98
N GLY A 564 5.09 21.61 -29.43
CA GLY A 564 6.56 21.50 -29.41
C GLY A 564 7.17 20.76 -30.60
N ALA A 565 6.38 20.43 -31.64
CA ALA A 565 6.86 19.62 -32.77
C ALA A 565 8.05 20.22 -33.51
N VAL A 566 8.10 21.55 -33.67
CA VAL A 566 9.22 22.25 -34.34
C VAL A 566 10.49 22.13 -33.51
N SER A 567 10.40 22.22 -32.18
CA SER A 567 11.57 22.10 -31.30
C SER A 567 12.10 20.68 -31.27
N VAL A 568 11.21 19.68 -31.25
CA VAL A 568 11.62 18.27 -31.41
C VAL A 568 12.25 18.03 -32.79
N ALA A 569 11.73 18.65 -33.85
CA ALA A 569 12.29 18.57 -35.21
C ALA A 569 13.70 19.16 -35.31
N ARG A 570 13.95 20.25 -34.58
CA ARG A 570 15.26 20.94 -34.52
C ARG A 570 16.29 20.21 -33.65
N ALA A 571 15.92 19.09 -33.03
CA ALA A 571 16.82 18.23 -32.28
C ALA A 571 17.07 16.92 -33.07
N PRO A 572 18.12 16.84 -33.92
CA PRO A 572 18.36 15.69 -34.80
C PRO A 572 18.45 14.36 -34.06
N LEU A 573 19.10 14.38 -32.88
CA LEU A 573 19.19 13.22 -32.00
C LEU A 573 17.82 12.72 -31.53
N ALA A 574 16.84 13.61 -31.32
CA ALA A 574 15.47 13.22 -30.96
C ALA A 574 14.80 12.45 -32.10
N VAL A 575 14.92 12.93 -33.34
CA VAL A 575 14.36 12.28 -34.53
C VAL A 575 14.99 10.88 -34.72
N ARG A 576 16.32 10.79 -34.61
CA ARG A 576 17.04 9.51 -34.73
C ARG A 576 16.64 8.50 -33.67
N LYS A 577 16.60 8.91 -32.39
CA LYS A 577 16.21 7.99 -31.32
C LYS A 577 14.75 7.55 -31.43
N LEU A 578 13.83 8.46 -31.81
CA LEU A 578 12.44 8.08 -32.10
C LEU A 578 12.35 7.07 -33.27
N ALA A 579 13.17 7.23 -34.30
CA ALA A 579 13.23 6.29 -35.42
C ALA A 579 13.81 4.91 -35.00
N GLN A 580 14.79 4.89 -34.09
CA GLN A 580 15.31 3.66 -33.49
C GLN A 580 14.24 2.94 -32.66
N VAL A 581 13.50 3.68 -31.80
CA VAL A 581 12.38 3.12 -31.04
C VAL A 581 11.28 2.59 -31.96
N LEU A 582 10.98 3.28 -33.06
CA LEU A 582 10.00 2.80 -34.04
C LEU A 582 10.38 1.44 -34.66
N ARG A 583 11.69 1.19 -34.82
CA ARG A 583 12.22 -0.06 -35.38
C ARG A 583 12.20 -1.23 -34.40
N GLY A 584 12.52 -0.99 -33.12
CA GLY A 584 12.82 -2.07 -32.17
C GLY A 584 12.12 -1.99 -30.81
N GLY A 585 11.27 -0.99 -30.59
CA GLY A 585 10.54 -0.82 -29.33
C GLY A 585 9.38 -1.81 -29.16
N THR A 586 8.77 -1.77 -27.97
CA THR A 586 7.49 -2.41 -27.68
C THR A 586 6.35 -1.77 -28.49
N ASP A 587 5.20 -2.44 -28.64
CA ASP A 587 4.07 -1.90 -29.41
C ASP A 587 3.63 -0.51 -28.93
N ILE A 588 3.63 -0.27 -27.62
CA ILE A 588 3.28 1.01 -26.99
C ILE A 588 4.30 2.09 -27.35
N THR A 589 5.59 1.79 -27.19
CA THR A 589 6.67 2.75 -27.47
C THR A 589 6.80 3.04 -28.97
N ARG A 590 6.58 2.05 -29.83
CA ARG A 590 6.47 2.22 -31.28
C ARG A 590 5.28 3.09 -31.67
N GLU A 591 4.10 2.87 -31.07
CA GLU A 591 2.93 3.72 -31.30
C GLU A 591 3.18 5.18 -30.92
N ASN A 592 3.76 5.42 -29.74
CA ASN A 592 4.11 6.75 -29.28
C ASN A 592 5.20 7.40 -30.13
N ALA A 593 6.22 6.64 -30.54
CA ALA A 593 7.28 7.10 -31.44
C ALA A 593 6.70 7.49 -32.80
N ALA A 594 5.81 6.67 -33.39
CA ALA A 594 5.15 7.00 -34.64
C ALA A 594 4.28 8.27 -34.50
N ALA A 595 3.54 8.41 -33.40
CA ALA A 595 2.72 9.59 -33.15
C ALA A 595 3.57 10.89 -33.03
N ALA A 596 4.71 10.81 -32.35
CA ALA A 596 5.69 11.89 -32.27
C ALA A 596 6.22 12.24 -33.67
N LEU A 597 6.76 11.25 -34.40
CA LEU A 597 7.32 11.43 -35.74
C LEU A 597 6.30 12.00 -36.73
N VAL A 598 5.02 11.58 -36.68
CA VAL A 598 3.96 12.18 -37.54
C VAL A 598 3.83 13.68 -37.26
N SER A 599 3.83 14.06 -35.98
CA SER A 599 3.65 15.44 -35.56
C SER A 599 4.86 16.30 -35.95
N VAL A 600 6.06 15.74 -35.78
CA VAL A 600 7.34 16.36 -36.11
C VAL A 600 7.49 16.50 -37.63
N CYS A 601 7.35 15.45 -38.43
CA CYS A 601 7.49 15.53 -39.89
C CYS A 601 6.45 16.46 -40.56
N ARG A 602 5.26 16.61 -39.98
CA ARG A 602 4.23 17.53 -40.50
C ARG A 602 4.54 19.01 -40.25
N ARG A 603 5.31 19.32 -39.20
CA ARG A 603 5.53 20.69 -38.70
C ARG A 603 6.99 21.13 -38.74
N GLY A 604 7.92 20.19 -38.86
CA GLY A 604 9.37 20.37 -38.76
C GLY A 604 10.07 20.71 -40.08
N GLY A 605 9.36 20.62 -41.21
CA GLY A 605 9.92 20.91 -42.53
C GLY A 605 10.51 19.68 -43.22
N PRO A 606 11.02 19.85 -44.46
CA PRO A 606 11.55 18.78 -45.27
C PRO A 606 12.85 18.18 -44.68
N GLU A 607 13.67 18.96 -43.96
CA GLU A 607 14.92 18.46 -43.39
C GLU A 607 14.68 17.32 -42.40
N THR A 608 13.62 17.41 -41.59
CA THR A 608 13.26 16.34 -40.65
C THR A 608 12.81 15.07 -41.37
N VAL A 609 12.13 15.20 -42.51
CA VAL A 609 11.72 14.04 -43.31
C VAL A 609 12.93 13.39 -43.95
N THR A 610 13.90 14.19 -44.42
CA THR A 610 15.20 13.71 -44.92
C THR A 610 15.95 12.92 -43.83
N GLU A 611 16.02 13.45 -42.61
CA GLU A 611 16.68 12.76 -41.49
C GLU A 611 15.99 11.45 -41.12
N LEU A 612 14.66 11.44 -41.08
CA LEU A 612 13.89 10.21 -40.85
C LEU A 612 14.16 9.20 -41.96
N ALA A 613 14.11 9.61 -43.23
CA ALA A 613 14.34 8.76 -44.39
C ALA A 613 15.78 8.21 -44.45
N ALA A 614 16.76 8.96 -43.95
CA ALA A 614 18.15 8.53 -43.86
C ALA A 614 18.37 7.41 -42.81
N THR A 615 17.40 7.12 -41.95
CA THR A 615 17.51 6.06 -40.96
C THR A 615 17.41 4.67 -41.62
N PRO A 616 18.44 3.82 -41.56
CA PRO A 616 18.41 2.51 -42.22
C PRO A 616 17.25 1.64 -41.71
N GLY A 617 16.52 1.01 -42.63
CA GLY A 617 15.43 0.08 -42.29
C GLY A 617 14.15 0.74 -41.77
N ILE A 618 14.05 2.07 -41.78
CA ILE A 618 12.87 2.80 -41.29
C ILE A 618 11.60 2.49 -42.09
N GLU A 619 11.71 2.36 -43.41
CA GLU A 619 10.58 2.07 -44.29
C GLU A 619 10.00 0.69 -44.00
N ARG A 620 10.88 -0.32 -43.83
CA ARG A 620 10.48 -1.67 -43.43
C ARG A 620 9.74 -1.66 -42.09
N ALA A 621 10.26 -0.95 -41.08
CA ALA A 621 9.62 -0.86 -39.77
C ALA A 621 8.24 -0.19 -39.82
N ILE A 622 8.08 0.83 -40.67
CA ILE A 622 6.78 1.48 -40.91
C ILE A 622 5.79 0.51 -41.56
N TRP A 623 6.22 -0.25 -42.58
CA TRP A 623 5.39 -1.25 -43.24
C TRP A 623 4.97 -2.40 -42.31
N GLU A 624 5.91 -2.93 -41.54
CA GLU A 624 5.63 -3.95 -40.51
C GLU A 624 4.58 -3.44 -39.52
N MET A 625 4.67 -2.18 -39.11
CA MET A 625 3.70 -1.55 -38.20
C MET A 625 2.33 -1.32 -38.85
N VAL A 626 2.27 -1.02 -40.17
CA VAL A 626 1.01 -0.95 -40.93
C VAL A 626 0.33 -2.32 -41.02
N GLY A 627 1.10 -3.40 -41.18
CA GLY A 627 0.55 -4.76 -41.29
C GLY A 627 0.18 -5.38 -39.95
N MET A 628 1.04 -5.24 -38.93
CA MET A 628 0.98 -6.01 -37.68
C MET A 628 0.68 -5.16 -36.43
N GLY A 629 0.66 -3.83 -36.51
CA GLY A 629 0.44 -2.97 -35.34
C GLY A 629 -1.02 -2.88 -34.86
N THR A 630 -1.25 -2.18 -33.75
CA THR A 630 -2.59 -1.79 -33.24
C THR A 630 -3.32 -0.87 -34.25
N MET A 631 -4.65 -0.73 -34.15
CA MET A 631 -5.39 0.18 -35.06
C MET A 631 -4.82 1.61 -35.10
N ARG A 632 -4.40 2.14 -33.94
CA ARG A 632 -3.79 3.46 -33.83
C ARG A 632 -2.39 3.47 -34.44
N ALA A 633 -1.56 2.48 -34.12
CA ALA A 633 -0.24 2.31 -34.70
C ALA A 633 -0.30 2.26 -36.23
N ARG A 634 -1.21 1.47 -36.81
CA ARG A 634 -1.43 1.38 -38.27
C ARG A 634 -1.78 2.72 -38.87
N SER A 635 -2.69 3.47 -38.26
CA SER A 635 -3.10 4.80 -38.73
C SER A 635 -1.94 5.81 -38.73
N LYS A 636 -1.11 5.80 -37.68
CA LYS A 636 0.09 6.67 -37.58
C LYS A 636 1.18 6.24 -38.57
N ALA A 637 1.45 4.94 -38.68
CA ALA A 637 2.44 4.41 -39.62
C ALA A 637 2.05 4.68 -41.08
N ALA A 638 0.78 4.48 -41.46
CA ALA A 638 0.27 4.83 -42.78
C ALA A 638 0.37 6.34 -43.07
N THR A 639 0.27 7.17 -42.04
CA THR A 639 0.50 8.61 -42.17
C THR A 639 1.97 8.94 -42.39
N LEU A 640 2.90 8.30 -41.67
CA LEU A 640 4.34 8.48 -41.92
C LEU A 640 4.73 8.05 -43.34
N LEU A 641 4.21 6.92 -43.79
CA LEU A 641 4.48 6.41 -45.14
C LEU A 641 4.03 7.41 -46.22
N ARG A 642 2.85 8.02 -46.05
CA ARG A 642 2.37 9.09 -46.95
C ARG A 642 3.27 10.32 -46.94
N VAL A 643 3.80 10.71 -45.77
CA VAL A 643 4.72 11.85 -45.65
C VAL A 643 6.05 11.56 -46.37
N LEU A 644 6.63 10.37 -46.16
CA LEU A 644 7.86 9.96 -46.82
C LEU A 644 7.70 9.88 -48.35
N ARG A 645 6.60 9.29 -48.83
CA ARG A 645 6.30 9.21 -50.27
C ARG A 645 6.11 10.58 -50.91
N ARG A 646 5.39 11.49 -50.26
CA ARG A 646 5.20 12.86 -50.76
C ARG A 646 6.52 13.61 -50.84
N TRP A 647 7.39 13.44 -49.85
CA TRP A 647 8.72 14.02 -49.86
C TRP A 647 9.60 13.43 -50.98
N ALA A 648 9.61 12.11 -51.15
CA ALA A 648 10.35 11.44 -52.23
C ALA A 648 9.90 11.92 -53.61
N ALA A 649 8.59 11.97 -53.87
CA ALA A 649 8.03 12.49 -55.12
C ALA A 649 8.36 13.98 -55.35
N GLY A 650 8.50 14.77 -54.27
CA GLY A 650 8.95 16.16 -54.34
C GLY A 650 10.43 16.29 -54.75
N MET A 651 11.30 15.37 -54.34
CA MET A 651 12.71 15.36 -54.75
C MET A 651 12.89 14.94 -56.22
N ASP A 652 12.09 13.98 -56.69
CA ASP A 652 12.11 13.56 -58.10
C ASP A 652 11.67 14.70 -59.04
N GLY A 653 10.74 15.55 -58.60
CA GLY A 653 10.33 16.77 -59.33
C GLY A 653 11.44 17.81 -59.48
N TYR A 654 12.29 18.01 -58.46
CA TYR A 654 13.42 18.96 -58.53
C TYR A 654 14.57 18.44 -59.41
N ARG A 655 14.86 17.14 -59.37
CA ARG A 655 15.83 16.52 -60.30
C ARG A 655 15.39 16.68 -61.75
N THR A 656 14.09 16.58 -62.04
CA THR A 656 13.58 16.73 -63.41
C THR A 656 13.70 18.17 -63.94
N ILE A 657 13.66 19.18 -63.06
CA ILE A 657 13.81 20.60 -63.44
C ILE A 657 15.29 20.95 -63.70
N GLU A 658 16.24 20.45 -62.91
CA GLU A 658 17.69 20.66 -63.16
C GLU A 658 18.18 20.02 -64.46
N TYR A 659 17.58 18.88 -64.87
CA TYR A 659 17.85 18.29 -66.19
C TYR A 659 17.20 19.09 -67.34
N SER A 660 16.13 19.85 -67.08
CA SER A 660 15.44 20.63 -68.12
C SER A 660 16.10 21.99 -68.40
N THR A 661 16.75 22.61 -67.41
CA THR A 661 17.51 23.86 -67.59
C THR A 661 18.87 23.67 -68.26
N ASN A 662 19.46 22.46 -68.23
CA ASN A 662 20.72 22.16 -68.92
C ASN A 662 20.57 21.78 -70.40
N ILE A 663 19.34 21.66 -70.93
CA ILE A 663 19.08 21.25 -72.32
C ILE A 663 18.80 22.45 -73.25
N THR A 664 18.64 23.67 -72.73
CA THR A 664 18.29 24.86 -73.55
C THR A 664 19.45 25.78 -73.95
N SER A 665 20.71 25.35 -73.79
CA SER A 665 21.88 26.13 -74.22
C SER A 665 22.85 25.34 -75.11
N SER A 666 22.41 24.93 -76.30
CA SER A 666 23.31 24.59 -77.41
C SER A 666 22.55 24.34 -78.72
N THR A 667 22.38 25.38 -79.54
CA THR A 667 22.32 25.23 -81.01
C THR A 667 22.52 26.58 -81.68
N THR A 668 23.73 26.83 -82.20
CA THR A 668 23.96 27.44 -83.53
C THR A 668 25.46 27.55 -83.82
N THR A 669 25.97 26.65 -84.65
CA THR A 669 27.15 26.93 -85.49
C THR A 669 26.84 26.41 -86.89
N LEU A 670 26.77 27.37 -87.82
CA LEU A 670 26.55 27.20 -89.25
C LEU A 670 27.75 26.50 -89.92
N GLN A 671 27.44 25.68 -90.93
CA GLN A 671 28.38 25.15 -91.91
C GLN A 671 28.91 26.24 -92.85
N SER A 672 30.15 26.05 -93.30
CA SER A 672 30.55 26.25 -94.70
C SER A 672 30.77 24.89 -95.34
#